data_AF-A0A8S3RP80-F1
#
_entry.id   AF-A0A8S3RP80-F1
#
_cell.length_a   1.000
_cell.length_b   1.000
_cell.length_c   1.000
_cell.angle_alpha   90.00
_cell.angle_beta   90.00
_cell.angle_gamma   90.00
#
_symmetry.space_group_name_H-M   'P 1'
#
loop_
_entity.id
_entity.type
_entity.pdbx_description
1 polymer ?
#
loop_
_entity_poly.entity_id
_entity_poly.type
_entity_poly.pdbx_seq_one_letter_code
_entity_poly.pdbx_strand_id
1 'polypeptide(L)'
;MALVYDCISSNRSNWDQYSGGSTFDGTSDYGKSDVDDMIVFRGVVVKHSESIDSNKEKINSSGEQEHRAVLVTESSNCSPGYCRLIPAADFETLALIFGCQHEDFVEERSGKTYLSSDKFLQCMIKRFEHSIPLNTTEHTVHGPSMKFAHDNIYGYHIHRPDLPLDHDTAHAIIYDQSPICMQEWTQRERRFNWPSQNIIEKIQKLSWHFVPVGDRSSLNFSLEWRLSFLLGERELAWNFNDTQIQCLVILKKLRNTLLEPVFPDLITSYHLKNSVCWLSEETDINHWVPEQLLSRIRDCLTYLVDAVEKEKLPHYFHRQRNLFHNRFSDNRMKKQVISKLCTIRNNLLQCAMTYGLPADSHLFKYWKTHTGNIDGVLESSKRNKELNELFYLKKKVSIQSRFNQGISYLFANISDACESLHKLVQTSKAIGALLDVDDNFKTKILKCLDIQMGFRYYEQYINEENVQRKEELLRSTKKHFEDGVLIDDFTGALYSLSLHFCLKEYNTVISKINTILGQKKYLLYTGKCSLLHGIELGMPNGNLFQTSEAPVTADEDDIIESAFDFIFSRDHISCLPYPLQVECAMVMTQDYGERFILIHPVVYIFLLLQLSCLKIDNFPAADEALKHLEEAVSNIGGNLHRYRSLNILGYSYSAHKRTNEALECYRLSLYHSRSKLPRVKNAAIYHVAILAYYTYKFYEFFCIPIGAGCSFVPSTDEESAHNGNGVEDIIYSRN
;
A
#
# COMPACT_ATOMS: atom_id res chain seq x y z
N MET A 1 -0.35 11.08 -2.27
CA MET A 1 -0.56 9.62 -2.42
C MET A 1 -1.98 9.21 -2.12
N ALA A 2 -2.49 9.38 -0.89
CA ALA A 2 -3.84 8.98 -0.51
C ALA A 2 -4.93 9.49 -1.48
N LEU A 3 -4.94 10.79 -1.81
CA LEU A 3 -5.90 11.37 -2.76
C LEU A 3 -5.88 10.70 -4.15
N VAL A 4 -4.70 10.31 -4.62
CA VAL A 4 -4.55 9.63 -5.91
C VAL A 4 -5.00 8.17 -5.81
N TYR A 5 -4.66 7.50 -4.70
CA TYR A 5 -5.12 6.14 -4.42
C TYR A 5 -6.65 6.08 -4.32
N ASP A 6 -7.27 6.97 -3.53
CA ASP A 6 -8.72 7.13 -3.42
C ASP A 6 -9.36 7.37 -4.80
N CYS A 7 -8.73 8.19 -5.65
CA CYS A 7 -9.22 8.47 -7.01
C CYS A 7 -9.20 7.23 -7.91
N ILE A 8 -8.13 6.43 -7.87
CA ILE A 8 -7.99 5.20 -8.64
C ILE A 8 -8.97 4.13 -8.13
N SER A 9 -9.08 3.97 -6.81
CA SER A 9 -9.92 2.95 -6.18
C SER A 9 -11.41 3.26 -6.33
N SER A 10 -11.79 4.54 -6.34
CA SER A 10 -13.18 4.96 -6.53
C SER A 10 -13.71 4.66 -7.95
N ASN A 11 -12.86 4.32 -8.92
CA ASN A 11 -13.31 3.87 -10.25
C ASN A 11 -13.48 2.33 -10.35
N ARG A 12 -13.34 1.59 -9.23
CA ARG A 12 -13.53 0.13 -9.15
C ARG A 12 -14.99 -0.31 -9.34
N SER A 13 -15.96 0.45 -8.83
CA SER A 13 -17.34 -0.08 -8.63
C SER A 13 -18.36 1.05 -8.35
N ASN A 14 -19.63 0.71 -8.05
CA ASN A 14 -20.66 1.65 -7.50
C ASN A 14 -20.32 2.22 -6.10
N TRP A 15 -19.04 2.26 -5.73
CA TRP A 15 -18.55 2.53 -4.39
C TRP A 15 -17.27 3.37 -4.48
N ASP A 16 -17.11 4.31 -3.56
CA ASP A 16 -15.83 5.01 -3.32
C ASP A 16 -15.01 4.23 -2.29
N GLN A 17 -13.69 4.37 -2.33
CA GLN A 17 -12.81 3.86 -1.28
C GLN A 17 -11.91 4.98 -0.78
N TYR A 18 -11.89 5.15 0.54
CA TYR A 18 -11.08 6.16 1.22
C TYR A 18 -10.14 5.49 2.22
N SER A 19 -8.84 5.71 2.07
CA SER A 19 -7.86 5.16 3.00
C SER A 19 -7.56 6.09 4.17
N GLY A 20 -7.37 5.53 5.36
CA GLY A 20 -7.19 6.31 6.60
C GLY A 20 -6.19 5.68 7.56
N GLY A 21 -6.29 6.08 8.83
CA GLY A 21 -5.52 5.47 9.90
C GLY A 21 -4.02 5.76 9.86
N SER A 22 -3.25 4.98 10.62
CA SER A 22 -1.85 5.30 10.95
C SER A 22 -0.94 5.43 9.73
N THR A 23 -1.17 4.56 8.74
CA THR A 23 -0.40 4.50 7.49
C THR A 23 -0.57 5.77 6.66
N PHE A 24 -1.81 6.26 6.53
CA PHE A 24 -2.11 7.45 5.72
C PHE A 24 -2.01 8.76 6.50
N ASP A 25 -2.07 8.71 7.84
CA ASP A 25 -1.78 9.84 8.74
C ASP A 25 -0.27 10.13 8.84
N GLY A 26 0.60 9.28 8.29
CA GLY A 26 2.06 9.42 8.42
C GLY A 26 2.60 9.06 9.81
N THR A 27 1.86 8.27 10.59
CA THR A 27 2.21 7.88 11.97
C THR A 27 2.35 6.37 12.17
N SER A 28 2.50 5.60 11.09
CA SER A 28 2.67 4.15 11.12
C SER A 28 3.99 3.73 11.77
N ASP A 29 3.97 2.61 12.49
CA ASP A 29 5.19 1.92 12.90
C ASP A 29 5.62 1.00 11.76
N TYR A 30 6.83 1.19 11.23
CA TYR A 30 7.33 0.51 10.03
C TYR A 30 7.21 -1.01 10.16
N GLY A 31 6.24 -1.61 9.47
CA GLY A 31 6.04 -3.07 9.43
C GLY A 31 5.10 -3.66 10.49
N LYS A 32 4.33 -2.84 11.22
CA LYS A 32 3.36 -3.31 12.24
C LYS A 32 1.99 -2.65 12.19
N SER A 33 1.81 -1.62 11.36
CA SER A 33 0.51 -0.95 11.23
C SER A 33 -0.36 -1.64 10.20
N ASP A 34 -1.61 -1.83 10.57
CA ASP A 34 -2.71 -2.20 9.70
C ASP A 34 -2.97 -1.14 8.61
N VAL A 35 -3.66 -1.57 7.56
CA VAL A 35 -4.21 -0.71 6.53
C VAL A 35 -5.70 -0.50 6.82
N ASP A 36 -6.08 0.75 7.09
CA ASP A 36 -7.47 1.13 7.33
C ASP A 36 -8.11 1.68 6.05
N ASP A 37 -9.18 1.05 5.58
CA ASP A 37 -9.94 1.46 4.40
C ASP A 37 -11.43 1.62 4.73
N MET A 38 -12.07 2.62 4.12
CA MET A 38 -13.52 2.82 4.17
C MET A 38 -14.12 2.71 2.77
N ILE A 39 -15.02 1.74 2.58
CA ILE A 39 -15.76 1.52 1.33
C ILE A 39 -17.13 2.17 1.45
N VAL A 40 -17.46 3.07 0.53
CA VAL A 40 -18.64 3.94 0.59
C VAL A 40 -19.57 3.70 -0.58
N PHE A 41 -20.84 3.40 -0.34
CA PHE A 41 -21.82 3.17 -1.42
C PHE A 41 -22.26 4.49 -2.07
N ARG A 42 -22.06 4.64 -3.38
CA ARG A 42 -22.51 5.84 -4.11
C ARG A 42 -24.02 5.89 -4.31
N GLY A 43 -24.64 4.72 -4.44
CA GLY A 43 -26.08 4.60 -4.71
C GLY A 43 -26.98 4.91 -3.53
N VAL A 44 -26.45 5.09 -2.31
CA VAL A 44 -27.25 5.32 -1.10
C VAL A 44 -26.76 6.55 -0.36
N VAL A 45 -27.71 7.40 0.03
CA VAL A 45 -27.44 8.61 0.83
C VAL A 45 -28.33 8.67 2.05
N VAL A 46 -27.80 9.23 3.13
CA VAL A 46 -28.55 9.56 4.34
C VAL A 46 -28.90 11.05 4.34
N LYS A 47 -30.11 11.39 4.79
CA LYS A 47 -30.60 12.76 5.03
C LYS A 47 -31.22 12.88 6.42
N HIS A 48 -31.33 14.09 6.95
CA HIS A 48 -32.10 14.39 8.15
C HIS A 48 -33.60 14.19 7.95
N SER A 49 -34.31 13.80 9.00
CA SER A 49 -35.77 13.59 8.95
C SER A 49 -36.57 14.85 8.61
N GLU A 50 -36.05 16.02 8.94
CA GLU A 50 -36.71 17.32 8.72
C GLU A 50 -36.47 17.88 7.31
N SER A 51 -35.54 17.31 6.53
CA SER A 51 -35.19 17.81 5.18
C SER A 51 -35.97 17.15 4.05
N ILE A 52 -36.90 16.25 4.36
CA ILE A 52 -37.70 15.52 3.35
C ILE A 52 -38.97 16.31 3.04
N ASP A 53 -38.90 17.10 1.97
CA ASP A 53 -40.05 17.81 1.43
C ASP A 53 -40.88 16.82 0.56
N SER A 54 -41.94 16.25 1.14
CA SER A 54 -42.78 15.19 0.55
C SER A 54 -43.37 15.47 -0.85
N ASN A 55 -43.24 16.69 -1.36
CA ASN A 55 -43.77 17.14 -2.66
C ASN A 55 -42.71 17.47 -3.74
N LYS A 56 -41.40 17.25 -3.51
CA LYS A 56 -40.35 17.66 -4.48
C LYS A 56 -39.49 16.57 -5.10
N GLU A 57 -39.56 15.32 -4.64
CA GLU A 57 -38.75 14.23 -5.21
C GLU A 57 -39.54 13.28 -6.13
N LYS A 58 -40.77 13.67 -6.51
CA LYS A 58 -41.47 13.06 -7.65
C LYS A 58 -41.30 13.96 -8.89
N ILE A 59 -40.44 13.49 -9.80
CA ILE A 59 -40.25 13.93 -11.20
C ILE A 59 -39.33 15.16 -11.37
N ASN A 60 -38.19 14.96 -12.03
CA ASN A 60 -37.60 15.97 -12.92
C ASN A 60 -36.98 15.30 -14.16
N SER A 61 -37.43 15.73 -15.33
CA SER A 61 -37.08 15.26 -16.66
C SER A 61 -35.94 16.12 -17.24
N SER A 62 -34.70 15.89 -16.79
CA SER A 62 -33.50 16.43 -17.42
C SER A 62 -32.33 15.51 -17.08
N GLY A 63 -31.93 14.67 -18.04
CA GLY A 63 -30.99 13.57 -17.86
C GLY A 63 -29.68 13.98 -17.15
N GLU A 64 -29.15 13.02 -16.40
CA GLU A 64 -27.88 13.05 -15.64
C GLU A 64 -27.95 13.56 -14.18
N GLN A 65 -28.80 12.94 -13.36
CA GLN A 65 -28.46 12.65 -11.96
C GLN A 65 -28.77 11.18 -11.67
N GLU A 66 -27.79 10.41 -11.19
CA GLU A 66 -28.00 9.04 -10.72
C GLU A 66 -29.07 9.05 -9.60
N HIS A 67 -30.16 8.33 -9.79
CA HIS A 67 -31.16 8.12 -8.75
C HIS A 67 -30.51 7.40 -7.55
N ARG A 68 -30.28 8.10 -6.44
CA ARG A 68 -29.75 7.52 -5.20
C ARG A 68 -30.88 7.15 -4.25
N ALA A 69 -30.78 5.97 -3.63
CA ALA A 69 -31.69 5.55 -2.57
C ALA A 69 -31.47 6.41 -1.32
N VAL A 70 -32.56 6.87 -0.70
CA VAL A 70 -32.53 7.77 0.46
C VAL A 70 -32.84 7.00 1.75
N LEU A 71 -32.00 7.23 2.77
CA LEU A 71 -32.20 6.83 4.15
C LEU A 71 -32.37 8.08 5.03
N VAL A 72 -33.02 7.92 6.17
CA VAL A 72 -33.37 9.02 7.07
C VAL A 72 -32.86 8.78 8.47
N THR A 73 -32.25 9.79 9.09
CA THR A 73 -31.76 9.69 10.47
C THR A 73 -32.90 9.79 11.48
N GLU A 74 -32.93 8.90 12.47
CA GLU A 74 -33.69 9.03 13.73
C GLU A 74 -32.70 9.02 14.91
N SER A 75 -32.41 10.20 15.47
CA SER A 75 -31.43 10.36 16.56
C SER A 75 -32.05 10.39 17.96
N SER A 76 -33.38 10.24 18.07
CA SER A 76 -34.06 10.24 19.37
C SER A 76 -33.58 9.06 20.22
N ASN A 77 -33.20 9.34 21.47
CA ASN A 77 -32.65 8.37 22.43
C ASN A 77 -31.36 7.66 22.00
N CYS A 78 -30.61 8.23 21.04
CA CYS A 78 -29.27 7.75 20.70
C CYS A 78 -28.20 8.62 21.37
N SER A 79 -27.07 8.00 21.72
CA SER A 79 -25.89 8.72 22.22
C SER A 79 -25.33 9.70 21.17
N PRO A 80 -24.68 10.81 21.56
CA PRO A 80 -24.11 11.77 20.62
C PRO A 80 -23.18 11.09 19.58
N GLY A 81 -23.46 11.33 18.29
CA GLY A 81 -22.73 10.75 17.17
C GLY A 81 -23.27 9.41 16.68
N TYR A 82 -24.35 8.89 17.28
CA TYR A 82 -25.07 7.71 16.84
C TYR A 82 -26.49 8.07 16.40
N CYS A 83 -27.03 7.32 15.45
CA CYS A 83 -28.42 7.44 15.02
C CYS A 83 -28.94 6.08 14.52
N ARG A 84 -30.25 5.96 14.35
CA ARG A 84 -30.86 4.85 13.63
C ARG A 84 -31.23 5.32 12.22
N LEU A 85 -31.14 4.43 11.24
CA LEU A 85 -31.42 4.76 9.83
C LEU A 85 -32.74 4.10 9.40
N ILE A 86 -33.63 4.89 8.80
CA ILE A 86 -34.93 4.46 8.31
C ILE A 86 -34.94 4.56 6.78
N PRO A 87 -35.22 3.46 6.04
CA PRO A 87 -35.38 3.51 4.59
C PRO A 87 -36.55 4.40 4.16
N ALA A 88 -36.27 5.40 3.32
CA ALA A 88 -37.28 6.15 2.58
C ALA A 88 -37.41 5.67 1.11
N ALA A 89 -36.37 5.03 0.58
CA ALA A 89 -36.41 4.30 -0.67
C ALA A 89 -37.10 2.94 -0.53
N ASP A 90 -37.53 2.36 -1.66
CA ASP A 90 -38.03 1.00 -1.70
C ASP A 90 -36.92 -0.03 -1.42
N PHE A 91 -37.33 -1.17 -0.85
CA PHE A 91 -36.41 -2.22 -0.44
C PHE A 91 -35.75 -2.95 -1.60
N GLU A 92 -36.37 -2.99 -2.78
CA GLU A 92 -35.81 -3.63 -3.98
C GLU A 92 -34.57 -2.87 -4.47
N THR A 93 -34.66 -1.54 -4.50
CA THR A 93 -33.53 -0.67 -4.85
C THR A 93 -32.37 -0.83 -3.86
N LEU A 94 -32.64 -0.83 -2.55
CA LEU A 94 -31.60 -1.04 -1.54
C LEU A 94 -30.99 -2.46 -1.64
N ALA A 95 -31.80 -3.48 -1.86
CA ALA A 95 -31.35 -4.86 -2.05
C ALA A 95 -30.44 -4.99 -3.27
N LEU A 96 -30.78 -4.33 -4.38
CA LEU A 96 -29.96 -4.30 -5.60
C LEU A 96 -28.62 -3.59 -5.37
N ILE A 97 -28.62 -2.46 -4.67
CA ILE A 97 -27.39 -1.70 -4.38
C ILE A 97 -26.47 -2.46 -3.42
N PHE A 98 -27.03 -3.04 -2.35
CA PHE A 98 -26.28 -3.81 -1.37
C PHE A 98 -25.90 -5.21 -1.86
N GLY A 99 -26.59 -5.73 -2.88
CA GLY A 99 -26.39 -7.08 -3.39
C GLY A 99 -26.80 -8.15 -2.38
N CYS A 100 -27.83 -7.87 -1.57
CA CYS A 100 -28.36 -8.69 -0.48
C CYS A 100 -29.89 -8.73 -0.55
N GLN A 101 -30.56 -9.71 0.05
CA GLN A 101 -32.02 -9.66 0.20
C GLN A 101 -32.38 -8.62 1.27
N HIS A 102 -33.56 -8.00 1.18
CA HIS A 102 -33.93 -6.92 2.10
C HIS A 102 -33.94 -7.35 3.57
N GLU A 103 -34.42 -8.57 3.84
CA GLU A 103 -34.47 -9.21 5.17
C GLU A 103 -33.09 -9.36 5.83
N ASP A 104 -32.02 -9.38 5.02
CA ASP A 104 -30.63 -9.56 5.47
C ASP A 104 -30.04 -8.29 6.08
N PHE A 105 -30.65 -7.12 5.90
CA PHE A 105 -30.11 -5.85 6.42
C PHE A 105 -31.13 -4.99 7.17
N VAL A 106 -32.42 -5.33 7.15
CA VAL A 106 -33.45 -4.60 7.89
C VAL A 106 -33.94 -5.32 9.15
N GLU A 107 -34.38 -4.56 10.14
CA GLU A 107 -35.04 -5.08 11.35
C GLU A 107 -36.27 -4.23 11.68
N GLU A 108 -37.39 -4.88 11.95
CA GLU A 108 -38.60 -4.21 12.40
C GLU A 108 -38.61 -4.09 13.93
N ARG A 109 -38.83 -2.87 14.43
CA ARG A 109 -38.93 -2.60 15.86
C ARG A 109 -39.95 -1.51 16.12
N SER A 110 -40.89 -1.79 17.03
CA SER A 110 -41.95 -0.85 17.41
C SER A 110 -42.76 -0.31 16.21
N GLY A 111 -43.03 -1.17 15.22
CA GLY A 111 -43.81 -0.81 14.02
C GLY A 111 -43.07 0.06 12.99
N LYS A 112 -41.75 0.19 13.10
CA LYS A 112 -40.88 0.83 12.10
C LYS A 112 -39.82 -0.15 11.61
N THR A 113 -39.48 -0.05 10.33
CA THR A 113 -38.38 -0.81 9.73
C THR A 113 -37.12 0.03 9.74
N TYR A 114 -36.07 -0.48 10.37
CA TYR A 114 -34.75 0.16 10.46
C TYR A 114 -33.74 -0.61 9.61
N LEU A 115 -32.77 0.11 9.05
CA LEU A 115 -31.55 -0.49 8.53
C LEU A 115 -30.68 -0.88 9.74
N SER A 116 -30.61 -2.18 10.05
CA SER A 116 -29.82 -2.68 11.18
C SER A 116 -28.34 -2.66 10.82
N SER A 117 -27.52 -2.03 11.67
CA SER A 117 -26.08 -2.00 11.49
C SER A 117 -25.47 -3.39 11.62
N ASP A 118 -25.93 -4.18 12.58
CA ASP A 118 -25.41 -5.54 12.82
C ASP A 118 -25.75 -6.47 11.65
N LYS A 119 -27.02 -6.53 11.24
CA LYS A 119 -27.45 -7.32 10.08
C LYS A 119 -26.75 -6.90 8.79
N PHE A 120 -26.66 -5.59 8.55
CA PHE A 120 -25.95 -5.05 7.40
C PHE A 120 -24.48 -5.50 7.39
N LEU A 121 -23.78 -5.37 8.52
CA LEU A 121 -22.38 -5.79 8.64
C LEU A 121 -22.24 -7.30 8.38
N GLN A 122 -23.15 -8.13 8.91
CA GLN A 122 -23.19 -9.56 8.61
C GLN A 122 -23.42 -9.84 7.13
N CYS A 123 -24.27 -9.08 6.42
CA CYS A 123 -24.42 -9.25 4.97
C CYS A 123 -23.13 -8.90 4.23
N MET A 124 -22.47 -7.81 4.62
CA MET A 124 -21.19 -7.43 4.01
C MET A 124 -20.10 -8.46 4.27
N ILE A 125 -20.03 -9.04 5.48
CA ILE A 125 -19.09 -10.11 5.81
C ILE A 125 -19.37 -11.34 4.96
N LYS A 126 -20.62 -11.82 4.88
CA LYS A 126 -20.98 -12.96 4.03
C LYS A 126 -20.61 -12.70 2.57
N ARG A 127 -20.94 -11.52 2.04
CA ARG A 127 -20.58 -11.14 0.67
C ARG A 127 -19.06 -11.16 0.48
N PHE A 128 -18.33 -10.69 1.47
CA PHE A 128 -16.88 -10.77 1.47
C PHE A 128 -16.39 -12.21 1.53
N GLU A 129 -16.93 -13.08 2.40
CA GLU A 129 -16.61 -14.52 2.51
C GLU A 129 -16.75 -15.27 1.19
N HIS A 130 -17.79 -14.99 0.41
CA HIS A 130 -17.95 -15.57 -0.93
C HIS A 130 -16.92 -15.03 -1.95
N SER A 131 -16.22 -13.96 -1.60
CA SER A 131 -15.12 -13.32 -2.32
C SER A 131 -13.76 -13.56 -1.64
N ILE A 132 -13.72 -14.31 -0.52
CA ILE A 132 -12.51 -14.56 0.27
C ILE A 132 -11.65 -15.62 -0.46
N PRO A 133 -10.33 -15.37 -0.62
CA PRO A 133 -9.37 -16.34 -1.16
C PRO A 133 -9.22 -17.61 -0.30
N LEU A 134 -8.80 -18.70 -0.92
CA LEU A 134 -8.40 -19.95 -0.25
C LEU A 134 -7.24 -19.80 0.77
N ASN A 135 -6.59 -18.64 0.86
CA ASN A 135 -5.38 -18.38 1.66
C ASN A 135 -5.57 -17.41 2.84
N THR A 136 -6.79 -16.97 3.15
CA THR A 136 -7.05 -16.10 4.31
C THR A 136 -6.98 -16.92 5.59
N THR A 137 -6.07 -16.55 6.50
CA THR A 137 -5.78 -17.35 7.70
C THR A 137 -6.84 -17.19 8.79
N GLU A 138 -7.56 -16.07 8.83
CA GLU A 138 -8.66 -15.76 9.75
C GLU A 138 -9.32 -14.42 9.33
N HIS A 139 -10.63 -14.27 9.53
CA HIS A 139 -11.31 -12.97 9.46
C HIS A 139 -12.08 -12.73 10.76
N THR A 140 -12.01 -11.51 11.28
CA THR A 140 -12.72 -11.14 12.51
C THR A 140 -13.40 -9.78 12.36
N VAL A 141 -14.46 -9.56 13.14
CA VAL A 141 -15.14 -8.27 13.19
C VAL A 141 -14.56 -7.45 14.33
N HIS A 142 -14.14 -6.23 14.03
CA HIS A 142 -13.62 -5.31 15.03
C HIS A 142 -14.23 -3.92 14.87
N GLY A 143 -15.22 -3.63 15.72
CA GLY A 143 -15.98 -2.38 15.62
C GLY A 143 -16.77 -2.32 14.31
N PRO A 144 -16.66 -1.24 13.50
CA PRO A 144 -17.33 -1.15 12.21
C PRO A 144 -16.60 -1.91 11.07
N SER A 145 -15.42 -2.46 11.35
CA SER A 145 -14.52 -2.99 10.35
C SER A 145 -14.48 -4.50 10.36
N MET A 146 -14.26 -5.05 9.18
CA MET A 146 -13.86 -6.44 8.98
C MET A 146 -12.33 -6.49 8.87
N LYS A 147 -11.71 -7.34 9.68
CA LYS A 147 -10.27 -7.57 9.70
C LYS A 147 -9.92 -8.79 8.88
N PHE A 148 -8.91 -8.69 8.02
CA PHE A 148 -8.34 -9.84 7.31
C PHE A 148 -6.84 -9.65 7.09
N ALA A 149 -6.10 -10.75 7.07
CA ALA A 149 -4.67 -10.76 6.78
C ALA A 149 -4.40 -11.42 5.42
N HIS A 150 -3.43 -10.89 4.67
CA HIS A 150 -2.92 -11.55 3.46
C HIS A 150 -1.40 -11.44 3.33
N ASP A 151 -0.78 -12.33 2.55
CA ASP A 151 0.66 -12.32 2.29
C ASP A 151 1.09 -10.94 1.73
N ASN A 152 2.14 -10.33 2.28
CA ASN A 152 2.67 -9.01 1.89
C ASN A 152 3.43 -9.06 0.54
N ILE A 153 2.82 -9.66 -0.48
CA ILE A 153 3.39 -9.91 -1.81
C ILE A 153 3.65 -8.59 -2.55
N TYR A 154 2.87 -7.55 -2.25
CA TYR A 154 2.97 -6.23 -2.87
C TYR A 154 3.97 -5.29 -2.17
N GLY A 155 4.55 -5.72 -1.04
CA GLY A 155 5.56 -4.98 -0.29
C GLY A 155 5.05 -3.64 0.28
N TYR A 156 3.87 -3.67 0.91
CA TYR A 156 3.36 -2.56 1.74
C TYR A 156 4.30 -2.30 2.92
N HIS A 157 4.93 -3.36 3.45
CA HIS A 157 6.02 -3.26 4.40
C HIS A 157 7.34 -3.61 3.72
N ILE A 158 8.05 -2.58 3.24
CA ILE A 158 9.34 -2.70 2.53
C ILE A 158 10.40 -3.44 3.39
N HIS A 159 10.32 -3.31 4.71
CA HIS A 159 11.32 -3.86 5.64
C HIS A 159 10.97 -5.24 6.22
N ARG A 160 9.75 -5.76 5.99
CA ARG A 160 9.27 -7.07 6.50
C ARG A 160 8.30 -7.74 5.49
N PRO A 161 8.80 -8.19 4.33
CA PRO A 161 7.98 -8.89 3.33
C PRO A 161 7.52 -10.28 3.79
N ASP A 162 8.07 -10.79 4.90
CA ASP A 162 7.77 -12.08 5.53
C ASP A 162 6.49 -12.09 6.38
N LEU A 163 6.00 -10.91 6.79
CA LEU A 163 4.83 -10.80 7.66
C LEU A 163 3.54 -10.58 6.86
N PRO A 164 2.42 -11.23 7.22
CA PRO A 164 1.10 -10.88 6.69
C PRO A 164 0.76 -9.41 6.94
N LEU A 165 0.02 -8.83 6.02
CA LEU A 165 -0.50 -7.47 6.11
C LEU A 165 -1.95 -7.52 6.59
N ASP A 166 -2.21 -6.86 7.72
CA ASP A 166 -3.55 -6.74 8.30
C ASP A 166 -4.32 -5.58 7.63
N HIS A 167 -5.57 -5.84 7.25
CA HIS A 167 -6.49 -4.90 6.63
C HIS A 167 -7.75 -4.76 7.45
N ASP A 168 -8.11 -3.51 7.77
CA ASP A 168 -9.35 -3.13 8.45
C ASP A 168 -10.24 -2.41 7.44
N THR A 169 -11.28 -3.09 6.95
CA THR A 169 -12.22 -2.52 5.97
C THR A 169 -13.56 -2.20 6.61
N ALA A 170 -13.92 -0.91 6.66
CA ALA A 170 -15.22 -0.43 7.12
C ALA A 170 -16.14 -0.10 5.94
N HIS A 171 -17.36 -0.62 5.95
CA HIS A 171 -18.39 -0.22 4.99
C HIS A 171 -19.14 1.00 5.52
N ALA A 172 -19.48 1.96 4.65
CA ALA A 172 -20.13 3.20 5.07
C ALA A 172 -21.12 3.75 4.05
N ILE A 173 -22.06 4.57 4.53
CA ILE A 173 -23.07 5.23 3.70
C ILE A 173 -22.83 6.74 3.72
N ILE A 174 -22.94 7.39 2.56
CA ILE A 174 -22.77 8.84 2.43
C ILE A 174 -23.83 9.55 3.27
N TYR A 175 -23.39 10.52 4.06
CA TYR A 175 -24.25 11.48 4.67
C TYR A 175 -24.22 12.79 3.86
N ASP A 176 -25.31 13.05 3.14
CA ASP A 176 -25.40 14.08 2.09
C ASP A 176 -25.63 15.50 2.66
N GLN A 177 -25.42 15.66 3.97
CA GLN A 177 -25.60 16.91 4.69
C GLN A 177 -24.47 17.09 5.70
N SER A 178 -24.17 18.34 6.05
CA SER A 178 -23.21 18.62 7.12
C SER A 178 -23.80 18.15 8.46
N PRO A 179 -23.08 17.33 9.26
CA PRO A 179 -23.53 16.95 10.58
C PRO A 179 -23.76 18.16 11.47
N ILE A 180 -24.82 18.13 12.28
CA ILE A 180 -25.17 19.23 13.21
C ILE A 180 -23.97 19.60 14.10
N CYS A 181 -23.17 18.62 14.53
CA CYS A 181 -21.98 18.88 15.35
C CYS A 181 -20.91 19.72 14.64
N MET A 182 -20.88 19.75 13.30
CA MET A 182 -19.94 20.55 12.53
C MET A 182 -20.21 22.05 12.62
N GLN A 183 -21.42 22.46 13.00
CA GLN A 183 -21.70 23.88 13.25
C GLN A 183 -20.88 24.39 14.44
N GLU A 184 -20.87 23.68 15.57
CA GLU A 184 -20.03 24.03 16.73
C GLU A 184 -18.56 23.99 16.37
N TRP A 185 -18.10 22.90 15.73
CA TRP A 185 -16.69 22.77 15.39
C TRP A 185 -16.22 23.88 14.46
N THR A 186 -17.03 24.28 13.48
CA THR A 186 -16.72 25.38 12.58
C THR A 186 -16.63 26.72 13.29
N GLN A 187 -17.61 27.01 14.15
CA GLN A 187 -17.82 28.36 14.70
C GLN A 187 -17.09 28.59 16.02
N ARG A 188 -16.54 27.55 16.66
CA ARG A 188 -15.88 27.69 17.95
C ARG A 188 -14.63 28.57 17.87
N GLU A 189 -14.47 29.38 18.90
CA GLU A 189 -13.30 30.24 19.08
C GLU A 189 -12.06 29.39 19.32
N ARG A 190 -10.98 29.70 18.59
CA ARG A 190 -9.70 29.00 18.67
C ARG A 190 -8.62 29.99 19.05
N ARG A 191 -8.07 29.84 20.25
CA ARG A 191 -7.10 30.80 20.79
C ARG A 191 -5.86 30.98 19.92
N PHE A 192 -5.39 29.90 19.29
CA PHE A 192 -4.15 29.90 18.51
C PHE A 192 -4.35 29.58 17.03
N ASN A 193 -5.57 29.73 16.52
CA ASN A 193 -5.89 29.55 15.09
C ASN A 193 -5.42 28.21 14.48
N TRP A 194 -5.39 27.14 15.28
CA TRP A 194 -5.19 25.78 14.79
C TRP A 194 -6.50 24.98 14.89
N PRO A 195 -6.93 24.29 13.80
CA PRO A 195 -6.41 24.42 12.43
C PRO A 195 -6.71 25.81 11.84
N SER A 196 -6.02 26.17 10.76
CA SER A 196 -6.24 27.44 10.08
C SER A 196 -7.63 27.48 9.42
N GLN A 197 -8.13 28.69 9.15
CA GLN A 197 -9.44 28.90 8.53
C GLN A 197 -9.58 28.18 7.18
N ASN A 198 -8.52 28.15 6.36
CA ASN A 198 -8.53 27.42 5.09
C ASN A 198 -8.76 25.91 5.29
N ILE A 199 -8.13 25.32 6.31
CA ILE A 199 -8.33 23.89 6.63
C ILE A 199 -9.73 23.64 7.17
N ILE A 200 -10.30 24.56 7.95
CA ILE A 200 -11.70 24.48 8.40
C ILE A 200 -12.66 24.48 7.20
N GLU A 201 -12.49 25.42 6.26
CA GLU A 201 -13.30 25.53 5.05
C GLU A 201 -13.15 24.32 4.13
N LYS A 202 -11.94 23.76 4.05
CA LYS A 202 -11.67 22.52 3.31
C LYS A 202 -12.44 21.35 3.93
N ILE A 203 -12.33 21.16 5.25
CA ILE A 203 -12.98 20.07 5.97
C ILE A 203 -14.51 20.14 5.87
N GLN A 204 -15.10 21.34 5.90
CA GLN A 204 -16.54 21.53 5.74
C GLN A 204 -17.10 21.00 4.40
N LYS A 205 -16.28 21.05 3.35
CA LYS A 205 -16.65 20.63 2.00
C LYS A 205 -16.48 19.13 1.77
N LEU A 206 -15.87 18.40 2.72
CA LEU A 206 -15.70 16.95 2.61
C LEU A 206 -17.03 16.23 2.83
N SER A 207 -17.13 15.01 2.28
CA SER A 207 -18.24 14.10 2.55
C SER A 207 -18.16 13.51 3.96
N TRP A 208 -19.34 13.30 4.54
CA TRP A 208 -19.52 12.69 5.85
C TRP A 208 -20.11 11.30 5.68
N HIS A 209 -19.90 10.40 6.64
CA HIS A 209 -20.27 8.99 6.46
C HIS A 209 -20.82 8.38 7.74
N PHE A 210 -21.75 7.44 7.60
CA PHE A 210 -22.20 6.57 8.68
C PHE A 210 -21.61 5.16 8.52
N VAL A 211 -21.06 4.62 9.60
CA VAL A 211 -20.51 3.24 9.67
C VAL A 211 -21.36 2.34 10.57
N PRO A 212 -21.46 1.03 10.29
CA PRO A 212 -22.37 0.11 10.96
C PRO A 212 -21.82 -0.33 12.32
N VAL A 213 -21.88 0.57 13.31
CA VAL A 213 -21.53 0.24 14.70
C VAL A 213 -22.37 1.08 15.66
N GLY A 214 -23.05 0.41 16.59
CA GLY A 214 -23.86 1.08 17.61
C GLY A 214 -23.11 1.42 18.89
N ASP A 215 -23.75 2.20 19.75
CA ASP A 215 -23.23 2.46 21.09
C ASP A 215 -23.48 1.25 21.98
N ARG A 216 -22.42 0.64 22.51
CA ARG A 216 -22.52 -0.59 23.33
C ARG A 216 -23.32 -0.39 24.63
N SER A 217 -23.54 0.86 25.07
CA SER A 217 -24.46 1.16 26.18
C SER A 217 -25.93 1.23 25.79
N SER A 218 -26.26 1.27 24.50
CA SER A 218 -27.64 1.37 24.01
C SER A 218 -28.34 0.02 23.98
N LEU A 219 -29.63 -0.02 24.34
CA LEU A 219 -30.49 -1.21 24.17
C LEU A 219 -30.81 -1.50 22.70
N ASN A 220 -30.55 -0.53 21.81
CA ASN A 220 -30.78 -0.61 20.37
C ASN A 220 -29.46 -0.58 19.58
N PHE A 221 -28.33 -0.94 20.20
CA PHE A 221 -27.01 -0.85 19.56
C PHE A 221 -26.92 -1.60 18.21
N SER A 222 -27.67 -2.70 18.04
CA SER A 222 -27.74 -3.46 16.78
C SER A 222 -28.41 -2.72 15.62
N LEU A 223 -29.12 -1.62 15.92
CA LEU A 223 -29.79 -0.75 14.95
C LEU A 223 -29.05 0.56 14.71
N GLU A 224 -28.07 0.88 15.55
CA GLU A 224 -27.42 2.17 15.56
C GLU A 224 -26.22 2.21 14.63
N TRP A 225 -26.09 3.35 13.96
CA TRP A 225 -25.01 3.70 13.06
C TRP A 225 -24.24 4.87 13.63
N ARG A 226 -22.92 4.88 13.44
CA ARG A 226 -22.04 5.91 13.99
C ARG A 226 -21.54 6.84 12.91
N LEU A 227 -21.58 8.14 13.19
CA LEU A 227 -20.96 9.15 12.33
C LEU A 227 -19.43 8.98 12.34
N SER A 228 -18.84 8.89 11.15
CA SER A 228 -17.41 8.78 10.89
C SER A 228 -16.85 10.09 10.36
N PHE A 229 -15.68 10.48 10.88
CA PHE A 229 -14.97 11.71 10.51
C PHE A 229 -13.67 11.42 9.74
N LEU A 230 -13.52 10.22 9.15
CA LEU A 230 -12.25 9.75 8.55
C LEU A 230 -11.56 10.80 7.67
N LEU A 231 -12.29 11.40 6.72
CA LEU A 231 -11.71 12.40 5.82
C LEU A 231 -11.27 13.68 6.55
N GLY A 232 -12.08 14.18 7.48
CA GLY A 232 -11.72 15.34 8.30
C GLY A 232 -10.54 15.06 9.24
N GLU A 233 -10.50 13.89 9.86
CA GLU A 233 -9.41 13.45 10.73
C GLU A 233 -8.09 13.29 9.98
N ARG A 234 -8.17 12.83 8.73
CA ARG A 234 -7.03 12.71 7.83
C ARG A 234 -6.50 14.08 7.42
N GLU A 235 -7.38 15.00 7.02
CA GLU A 235 -6.98 16.38 6.71
C GLU A 235 -6.33 17.09 7.91
N LEU A 236 -6.82 16.88 9.14
CA LEU A 236 -6.15 17.41 10.32
C LEU A 236 -4.76 16.80 10.53
N ALA A 237 -4.63 15.48 10.35
CA ALA A 237 -3.35 14.79 10.51
C ALA A 237 -2.31 15.26 9.47
N TRP A 238 -2.72 15.48 8.23
CA TRP A 238 -1.86 16.03 7.17
C TRP A 238 -1.42 17.48 7.40
N ASN A 239 -2.15 18.21 8.24
CA ASN A 239 -1.84 19.59 8.63
C ASN A 239 -1.21 19.69 10.02
N PHE A 240 -0.78 18.56 10.60
CA PHE A 240 0.18 18.59 11.70
C PHE A 240 1.56 19.00 11.20
N ASN A 241 2.24 19.82 11.98
CA ASN A 241 3.66 20.06 11.79
C ASN A 241 4.49 18.87 12.28
N ASP A 242 5.78 18.86 11.96
CA ASP A 242 6.70 17.78 12.30
C ASP A 242 6.69 17.45 13.81
N THR A 243 6.64 18.45 14.68
CA THR A 243 6.63 18.24 16.15
C THR A 243 5.33 17.62 16.65
N GLN A 244 4.17 18.00 16.09
CA GLN A 244 2.87 17.39 16.42
C GLN A 244 2.84 15.90 16.00
N ILE A 245 3.36 15.59 14.80
CA ILE A 245 3.47 14.20 14.31
C ILE A 245 4.40 13.40 15.22
N GLN A 246 5.58 13.92 15.55
CA GLN A 246 6.55 13.27 16.45
C GLN A 246 5.94 13.01 17.83
N CYS A 247 5.20 13.98 18.37
CA CYS A 247 4.49 13.85 19.65
C CYS A 247 3.52 12.67 19.61
N LEU A 248 2.67 12.60 18.57
CA LEU A 248 1.71 11.51 18.40
C LEU A 248 2.39 10.14 18.24
N VAL A 249 3.46 10.05 17.44
CA VAL A 249 4.22 8.80 17.23
C VAL A 249 4.85 8.30 18.54
N ILE A 250 5.49 9.18 19.32
CA ILE A 250 6.09 8.81 20.60
C ILE A 250 5.01 8.37 21.59
N LEU A 251 3.90 9.11 21.68
CA LEU A 251 2.76 8.73 22.54
C LEU A 251 2.22 7.34 22.16
N LYS A 252 2.07 7.03 20.86
CA LYS A 252 1.63 5.71 20.39
C LYS A 252 2.62 4.61 20.82
N LYS A 253 3.93 4.83 20.65
CA LYS A 253 4.95 3.86 21.09
C LYS A 253 4.92 3.62 22.60
N LEU A 254 4.82 4.69 23.39
CA LEU A 254 4.70 4.60 24.84
C LEU A 254 3.44 3.84 25.24
N ARG A 255 2.30 4.11 24.59
CA ARG A 255 1.05 3.38 24.83
C ARG A 255 1.21 1.90 24.48
N ASN A 256 1.70 1.57 23.28
CA ASN A 256 1.81 0.18 22.84
C ASN A 256 2.78 -0.63 23.70
N THR A 257 3.82 0.02 24.23
CA THR A 257 4.85 -0.68 25.03
C THR A 257 4.50 -0.77 26.51
N LEU A 258 3.88 0.27 27.07
CA LEU A 258 3.75 0.42 28.53
C LEU A 258 2.30 0.38 29.04
N LEU A 259 1.32 0.63 28.18
CA LEU A 259 -0.10 0.63 28.54
C LEU A 259 -0.81 -0.58 27.95
N GLU A 260 -0.71 -0.83 26.65
CA GLU A 260 -1.42 -1.90 25.95
C GLU A 260 -1.26 -3.30 26.57
N PRO A 261 -0.07 -3.74 27.01
CA PRO A 261 0.09 -5.07 27.60
C PRO A 261 -0.67 -5.25 28.92
N VAL A 262 -1.11 -4.16 29.54
CA VAL A 262 -1.83 -4.15 30.82
C VAL A 262 -3.27 -3.67 30.66
N PHE A 263 -3.52 -2.75 29.73
CA PHE A 263 -4.77 -2.02 29.52
C PHE A 263 -5.07 -1.85 28.03
N PRO A 264 -5.28 -2.94 27.27
CA PRO A 264 -5.36 -2.89 25.80
C PRO A 264 -6.44 -1.92 25.29
N ASP A 265 -7.64 -1.95 25.89
CA ASP A 265 -8.78 -1.20 25.35
C ASP A 265 -9.09 0.13 26.07
N LEU A 266 -8.38 0.48 27.14
CA LEU A 266 -8.72 1.67 27.92
C LEU A 266 -8.20 2.97 27.28
N ILE A 267 -6.94 2.95 26.82
CA ILE A 267 -6.30 4.07 26.12
C ILE A 267 -5.85 3.59 24.75
N THR A 268 -6.47 4.09 23.67
CA THR A 268 -6.18 3.71 22.29
C THR A 268 -5.41 4.82 21.57
N SER A 269 -4.83 4.50 20.40
CA SER A 269 -4.22 5.50 19.50
C SER A 269 -5.18 6.64 19.12
N TYR A 270 -6.48 6.32 19.01
CA TYR A 270 -7.52 7.30 18.70
C TYR A 270 -7.74 8.32 19.82
N HIS A 271 -7.60 7.90 21.09
CA HIS A 271 -7.63 8.83 22.24
C HIS A 271 -6.42 9.77 22.19
N LEU A 272 -5.23 9.25 21.88
CA LEU A 272 -4.01 10.05 21.74
C LEU A 272 -4.14 11.08 20.61
N LYS A 273 -4.65 10.69 19.44
CA LYS A 273 -4.90 11.59 18.30
C LYS A 273 -5.82 12.74 18.70
N ASN A 274 -6.94 12.44 19.36
CA ASN A 274 -7.87 13.47 19.85
C ASN A 274 -7.22 14.41 20.88
N SER A 275 -6.41 13.88 21.81
CA SER A 275 -5.67 14.71 22.77
C SER A 275 -4.69 15.65 22.08
N VAL A 276 -3.93 15.18 21.09
CA VAL A 276 -3.01 16.04 20.33
C VAL A 276 -3.78 17.12 19.57
N CYS A 277 -4.94 16.82 18.95
CA CYS A 277 -5.77 17.83 18.32
C CYS A 277 -6.25 18.91 19.32
N TRP A 278 -6.73 18.52 20.50
CA TRP A 278 -7.15 19.48 21.52
C TRP A 278 -5.99 20.34 22.04
N LEU A 279 -4.82 19.73 22.32
CA LEU A 279 -3.65 20.50 22.73
C LEU A 279 -3.15 21.45 21.63
N SER A 280 -3.29 21.07 20.37
CA SER A 280 -2.89 21.90 19.24
C SER A 280 -3.74 23.16 19.12
N GLU A 281 -5.02 23.10 19.49
CA GLU A 281 -5.91 24.25 19.55
C GLU A 281 -5.60 25.20 20.72
N GLU A 282 -5.08 24.65 21.82
CA GLU A 282 -4.79 25.34 23.08
C GLU A 282 -3.31 25.74 23.24
N THR A 283 -2.48 25.50 22.23
CA THR A 283 -1.03 25.78 22.27
C THR A 283 -0.63 26.57 21.03
N ASP A 284 0.06 27.69 21.22
CA ASP A 284 0.61 28.48 20.12
C ASP A 284 1.57 27.63 19.27
N ILE A 285 1.48 27.75 17.94
CA ILE A 285 2.30 27.00 16.98
C ILE A 285 3.81 27.15 17.23
N ASN A 286 4.24 28.28 17.80
CA ASN A 286 5.64 28.53 18.17
C ASN A 286 6.16 27.64 19.31
N HIS A 287 5.28 26.93 20.02
CA HIS A 287 5.65 25.93 21.02
C HIS A 287 5.62 24.50 20.47
N TRP A 288 5.11 24.29 19.25
CA TRP A 288 5.21 23.03 18.52
C TRP A 288 6.50 23.01 17.69
N VAL A 289 7.62 23.13 18.39
CA VAL A 289 8.98 23.09 17.84
C VAL A 289 9.78 21.94 18.47
N PRO A 290 10.81 21.40 17.79
CA PRO A 290 11.57 20.23 18.26
C PRO A 290 12.12 20.38 19.69
N GLU A 291 12.57 21.58 20.06
CA GLU A 291 13.12 21.90 21.38
C GLU A 291 12.10 21.72 22.51
N GLN A 292 10.81 21.80 22.19
CA GLN A 292 9.71 21.70 23.15
C GLN A 292 8.95 20.36 23.05
N LEU A 293 9.37 19.44 22.19
CA LEU A 293 8.69 18.15 21.96
C LEU A 293 8.39 17.39 23.25
N LEU A 294 9.38 17.24 24.15
CA LEU A 294 9.18 16.54 25.42
C LEU A 294 8.16 17.24 26.33
N SER A 295 8.13 18.58 26.31
CA SER A 295 7.13 19.35 27.02
C SER A 295 5.73 19.11 26.43
N ARG A 296 5.59 19.10 25.10
CA ARG A 296 4.32 18.80 24.43
C ARG A 296 3.81 17.39 24.75
N ILE A 297 4.71 16.39 24.81
CA ILE A 297 4.35 15.01 25.20
C ILE A 297 3.90 14.98 26.67
N ARG A 298 4.60 15.69 27.56
CA ARG A 298 4.21 15.79 28.99
C ARG A 298 2.85 16.46 29.16
N ASP A 299 2.57 17.49 28.40
CA ASP A 299 1.28 18.20 28.43
C ASP A 299 0.15 17.27 27.93
N CYS A 300 0.40 16.50 26.86
CA CYS A 300 -0.56 15.48 26.39
C CYS A 300 -0.84 14.41 27.46
N LEU A 301 0.20 13.90 28.13
CA LEU A 301 0.04 12.93 29.21
C LEU A 301 -0.72 13.53 30.41
N THR A 302 -0.50 14.80 30.71
CA THR A 302 -1.22 15.52 31.77
C THR A 302 -2.69 15.67 31.40
N TYR A 303 -2.99 16.12 30.19
CA TYR A 303 -4.34 16.20 29.67
C TYR A 303 -5.06 14.84 29.68
N LEU A 304 -4.37 13.76 29.34
CA LEU A 304 -4.91 12.40 29.41
C LEU A 304 -5.22 11.96 30.84
N VAL A 305 -4.34 12.24 31.81
CA VAL A 305 -4.59 11.96 33.23
C VAL A 305 -5.86 12.69 33.69
N ASP A 306 -5.95 13.98 33.42
CA ASP A 306 -7.13 14.80 33.76
C ASP A 306 -8.40 14.26 33.10
N ALA A 307 -8.32 13.87 31.83
CA ALA A 307 -9.44 13.31 31.08
C ALA A 307 -9.90 11.96 31.67
N VAL A 308 -8.97 11.10 32.09
CA VAL A 308 -9.29 9.83 32.77
C VAL A 308 -9.91 10.11 34.14
N GLU A 309 -9.35 11.02 34.93
CA GLU A 309 -9.88 11.42 36.25
C GLU A 309 -11.32 11.92 36.15
N LYS A 310 -11.60 12.77 35.16
CA LYS A 310 -12.93 13.32 34.87
C LYS A 310 -13.83 12.37 34.08
N GLU A 311 -13.30 11.23 33.64
CA GLU A 311 -13.94 10.27 32.72
C GLU A 311 -14.51 10.95 31.46
N LYS A 312 -13.83 11.99 30.99
CA LYS A 312 -14.30 12.87 29.93
C LYS A 312 -13.17 13.23 28.99
N LEU A 313 -13.21 12.62 27.80
CA LEU A 313 -12.40 13.01 26.65
C LEU A 313 -13.35 13.34 25.49
N PRO A 314 -13.64 14.62 25.21
CA PRO A 314 -14.53 14.98 24.11
C PRO A 314 -13.90 14.63 22.76
N HIS A 315 -14.71 14.10 21.84
CA HIS A 315 -14.28 13.93 20.45
C HIS A 315 -14.02 15.29 19.81
N TYR A 316 -12.94 15.40 19.03
CA TYR A 316 -12.46 16.69 18.51
C TYR A 316 -13.51 17.40 17.62
N PHE A 317 -14.10 16.68 16.65
CA PHE A 317 -15.19 17.19 15.79
C PHE A 317 -16.58 17.25 16.45
N HIS A 318 -16.89 16.33 17.37
CA HIS A 318 -18.20 16.24 18.00
C HIS A 318 -18.06 16.37 19.52
N ARG A 319 -17.96 17.61 20.00
CA ARG A 319 -17.61 17.92 21.40
C ARG A 319 -18.51 17.27 22.47
N GLN A 320 -19.78 17.01 22.14
CA GLN A 320 -20.73 16.34 23.04
C GLN A 320 -20.49 14.82 23.16
N ARG A 321 -19.81 14.20 22.19
CA ARG A 321 -19.47 12.78 22.22
C ARG A 321 -18.25 12.56 23.11
N ASN A 322 -18.42 11.82 24.21
CA ASN A 322 -17.34 11.48 25.13
C ASN A 322 -16.71 10.13 24.76
N LEU A 323 -15.43 10.12 24.42
CA LEU A 323 -14.67 8.92 24.05
C LEU A 323 -14.37 7.99 25.24
N PHE A 324 -14.44 8.51 26.46
CA PHE A 324 -14.29 7.75 27.70
C PHE A 324 -15.61 7.30 28.32
N HIS A 325 -16.74 7.51 27.64
CA HIS A 325 -18.03 7.06 28.11
C HIS A 325 -18.00 5.56 28.45
N ASN A 326 -18.37 5.23 29.69
CA ASN A 326 -18.41 3.87 30.25
C ASN A 326 -17.10 3.06 30.21
N ARG A 327 -15.94 3.67 29.87
CA ARG A 327 -14.65 2.94 29.83
C ARG A 327 -14.02 2.72 31.21
N PHE A 328 -14.31 3.57 32.18
CA PHE A 328 -13.67 3.59 33.50
C PHE A 328 -14.64 3.30 34.65
N SER A 329 -15.64 2.44 34.41
CA SER A 329 -16.62 2.04 35.43
C SER A 329 -15.98 1.31 36.63
N ASP A 330 -14.86 0.59 36.41
CA ASP A 330 -14.04 0.04 37.48
C ASP A 330 -13.06 1.10 38.01
N ASN A 331 -13.36 1.63 39.20
CA ASN A 331 -12.55 2.63 39.88
C ASN A 331 -11.13 2.13 40.25
N ARG A 332 -10.93 0.82 40.43
CA ARG A 332 -9.59 0.23 40.67
C ARG A 332 -8.76 0.30 39.39
N MET A 333 -9.33 -0.12 38.26
CA MET A 333 -8.65 -0.02 36.96
C MET A 333 -8.35 1.44 36.60
N LYS A 334 -9.31 2.34 36.81
CA LYS A 334 -9.12 3.79 36.63
C LYS A 334 -7.89 4.31 37.40
N LYS A 335 -7.79 4.00 38.70
CA LYS A 335 -6.64 4.38 39.53
C LYS A 335 -5.32 3.79 39.02
N GLN A 336 -5.32 2.54 38.54
CA GLN A 336 -4.13 1.91 37.98
C GLN A 336 -3.68 2.57 36.67
N VAL A 337 -4.60 2.91 35.77
CA VAL A 337 -4.30 3.65 34.53
C VAL A 337 -3.74 5.03 34.84
N ILE A 338 -4.38 5.77 35.76
CA ILE A 338 -3.88 7.09 36.21
C ILE A 338 -2.47 6.95 36.79
N SER A 339 -2.25 5.98 37.67
CA SER A 339 -0.93 5.72 38.27
C SER A 339 0.12 5.45 37.19
N LYS A 340 -0.19 4.60 36.21
CA LYS A 340 0.73 4.26 35.12
C LYS A 340 1.02 5.45 34.22
N LEU A 341 0.01 6.24 33.83
CA LEU A 341 0.18 7.48 33.07
C LEU A 341 1.05 8.49 33.82
N CYS A 342 0.81 8.67 35.13
CA CYS A 342 1.63 9.52 35.99
C CYS A 342 3.09 9.01 36.07
N THR A 343 3.31 7.70 36.19
CA THR A 343 4.66 7.13 36.16
C THR A 343 5.37 7.41 34.84
N ILE A 344 4.69 7.23 33.70
CA ILE A 344 5.24 7.55 32.38
C ILE A 344 5.56 9.04 32.28
N ARG A 345 4.64 9.91 32.70
CA ARG A 345 4.83 11.37 32.69
C ARG A 345 6.01 11.83 33.53
N ASN A 346 6.14 11.28 34.74
CA ASN A 346 7.18 11.66 35.69
C ASN A 346 8.57 11.13 35.25
N ASN A 347 8.61 10.00 34.55
CA ASN A 347 9.84 9.41 34.02
C ASN A 347 9.94 9.57 32.49
N LEU A 348 9.31 10.61 31.93
CA LEU A 348 9.06 10.72 30.49
C LEU A 348 10.34 10.59 29.66
N LEU A 349 11.41 11.27 30.06
CA LEU A 349 12.66 11.22 29.31
C LEU A 349 13.23 9.80 29.28
N GLN A 350 13.27 9.10 30.42
CA GLN A 350 13.69 7.70 30.48
C GLN A 350 12.79 6.80 29.63
N CYS A 351 11.47 6.95 29.73
CA CYS A 351 10.52 6.14 28.96
C CYS A 351 10.64 6.40 27.44
N ALA A 352 10.77 7.66 27.03
CA ALA A 352 10.94 8.03 25.62
C ALA A 352 12.26 7.51 25.06
N MET A 353 13.34 7.58 25.83
CA MET A 353 14.66 7.07 25.42
C MET A 353 14.70 5.54 25.36
N THR A 354 14.02 4.86 26.28
CA THR A 354 14.04 3.39 26.37
C THR A 354 13.07 2.74 25.38
N TYR A 355 11.91 3.36 25.13
CA TYR A 355 10.79 2.71 24.41
C TYR A 355 10.23 3.55 23.25
N GLY A 356 10.52 4.84 23.18
CA GLY A 356 10.10 5.72 22.08
C GLY A 356 11.04 5.66 20.87
N LEU A 357 12.28 5.21 21.08
CA LEU A 357 13.32 5.14 20.05
C LEU A 357 13.42 3.73 19.44
N PRO A 358 13.72 3.60 18.14
CA PRO A 358 14.00 2.30 17.52
C PRO A 358 15.14 1.56 18.27
N ALA A 359 15.00 0.26 18.51
CA ALA A 359 15.97 -0.54 19.28
C ALA A 359 17.35 -0.62 18.62
N ASP A 360 17.42 -0.38 17.32
CA ASP A 360 18.60 -0.29 16.47
C ASP A 360 19.18 1.14 16.39
N SER A 361 18.46 2.14 16.89
CA SER A 361 18.92 3.53 16.88
C SER A 361 20.21 3.71 17.66
N HIS A 362 21.08 4.57 17.14
CA HIS A 362 22.33 4.95 17.82
C HIS A 362 22.06 5.50 19.22
N LEU A 363 20.95 6.20 19.44
CA LEU A 363 20.53 6.68 20.76
C LEU A 363 20.21 5.53 21.74
N PHE A 364 19.50 4.47 21.32
CA PHE A 364 19.19 3.34 22.20
C PHE A 364 20.45 2.60 22.62
N LYS A 365 21.39 2.39 21.68
CA LYS A 365 22.71 1.81 21.97
C LYS A 365 23.53 2.71 22.91
N TYR A 366 23.47 4.03 22.72
CA TYR A 366 24.21 5.01 23.53
C TYR A 366 23.64 5.21 24.94
N TRP A 367 22.31 5.14 25.10
CA TRP A 367 21.64 5.13 26.41
C TRP A 367 22.07 3.91 27.24
N LYS A 368 22.16 2.74 26.59
CA LYS A 368 22.62 1.50 27.22
C LYS A 368 24.08 1.58 27.67
N THR A 369 24.94 2.27 26.94
CA THR A 369 26.36 2.45 27.32
C THR A 369 26.57 3.47 28.44
N HIS A 370 25.65 4.42 28.63
CA HIS A 370 25.72 5.44 29.69
C HIS A 370 24.86 5.11 30.93
N THR A 371 24.42 3.85 31.07
CA THR A 371 23.69 3.33 32.24
C THR A 371 22.53 4.21 32.74
N GLY A 372 21.89 4.95 31.84
CA GLY A 372 20.78 5.85 32.18
C GLY A 372 21.17 7.19 32.82
N ASN A 373 22.43 7.61 32.75
CA ASN A 373 22.86 8.95 33.19
C ASN A 373 22.40 10.02 32.17
N ILE A 374 21.37 10.78 32.56
CA ILE A 374 20.70 11.79 31.72
C ILE A 374 21.60 12.99 31.40
N ASP A 375 22.40 13.46 32.35
CA ASP A 375 23.21 14.66 32.18
C ASP A 375 24.39 14.40 31.24
N GLY A 376 25.00 13.21 31.35
CA GLY A 376 26.06 12.78 30.43
C GLY A 376 25.58 12.61 28.98
N VAL A 377 24.34 12.17 28.77
CA VAL A 377 23.73 12.05 27.44
C VAL A 377 23.40 13.43 26.87
N LEU A 378 22.84 14.35 27.66
CA LEU A 378 22.49 15.70 27.22
C LEU A 378 23.73 16.54 26.89
N GLU A 379 24.79 16.46 27.69
CA GLU A 379 26.03 17.21 27.45
C GLU A 379 26.79 16.70 26.21
N SER A 380 26.74 15.39 25.96
CA SER A 380 27.36 14.75 24.79
C SER A 380 26.55 14.97 23.50
N SER A 381 25.22 15.02 23.58
CA SER A 381 24.33 15.27 22.44
C SER A 381 24.55 16.64 21.80
N LYS A 382 24.89 17.66 22.61
CA LYS A 382 25.23 19.02 22.13
C LYS A 382 26.52 19.06 21.28
N ARG A 383 27.38 18.04 21.40
CA ARG A 383 28.68 17.96 20.72
C ARG A 383 28.68 16.94 19.57
N ASN A 384 27.62 16.14 19.42
CA ASN A 384 27.55 15.06 18.44
C ASN A 384 26.49 15.34 17.35
N LYS A 385 26.97 15.55 16.12
CA LYS A 385 26.16 15.94 14.96
C LYS A 385 25.07 14.91 14.61
N GLU A 386 25.32 13.60 14.82
CA GLU A 386 24.34 12.53 14.57
C GLU A 386 23.22 12.45 15.63
N LEU A 387 23.52 12.79 16.89
CA LEU A 387 22.52 12.82 17.97
C LEU A 387 21.59 14.05 17.84
N ASN A 388 22.13 15.17 17.36
CA ASN A 388 21.34 16.36 17.02
C ASN A 388 20.35 16.05 15.88
N GLU A 389 20.77 15.23 14.92
CA GLU A 389 19.94 14.73 13.80
C GLU A 389 18.90 13.66 14.20
N LEU A 390 18.92 13.12 15.42
CA LEU A 390 17.92 12.15 15.89
C LEU A 390 16.69 12.79 16.54
N PHE A 391 16.81 14.03 17.05
CA PHE A 391 15.66 14.85 17.50
C PHE A 391 15.00 15.58 16.31
N TYR A 392 15.78 15.84 15.27
CA TYR A 392 15.31 16.26 13.96
C TYR A 392 15.15 15.01 13.09
N LEU A 393 14.04 14.26 13.21
CA LEU A 393 13.68 13.13 12.34
C LEU A 393 13.44 13.53 10.86
N LYS A 394 14.31 14.35 10.29
CA LYS A 394 14.60 14.51 8.88
C LYS A 394 15.99 13.97 8.62
N LYS A 395 16.18 12.64 8.62
CA LYS A 395 17.30 12.08 7.86
C LYS A 395 16.96 10.79 7.15
N LYS A 396 17.12 10.89 5.82
CA LYS A 396 17.49 9.83 4.86
C LYS A 396 16.43 8.83 4.39
N VAL A 397 15.19 9.27 4.23
CA VAL A 397 14.53 8.93 2.95
C VAL A 397 14.42 10.27 2.25
N SER A 398 15.20 10.48 1.18
CA SER A 398 15.07 11.74 0.42
C SER A 398 13.60 11.92 0.04
N ILE A 399 13.14 13.16 -0.05
CA ILE A 399 11.78 13.46 -0.55
C ILE A 399 11.55 12.68 -1.85
N GLN A 400 12.57 12.64 -2.69
CA GLN A 400 12.65 11.83 -3.90
C GLN A 400 12.42 10.33 -3.66
N SER A 401 13.08 9.71 -2.67
CA SER A 401 12.89 8.29 -2.37
C SER A 401 11.48 7.97 -1.85
N ARG A 402 10.86 8.84 -1.02
CA ARG A 402 9.46 8.68 -0.59
C ARG A 402 8.49 8.85 -1.75
N PHE A 403 8.75 9.85 -2.58
CA PHE A 403 8.00 10.13 -3.80
C PHE A 403 8.05 8.92 -4.75
N ASN A 404 9.24 8.34 -4.94
CA ASN A 404 9.50 7.19 -5.79
C ASN A 404 8.86 5.89 -5.28
N GLN A 405 8.95 5.63 -3.98
CA GLN A 405 8.21 4.53 -3.34
C GLN A 405 6.70 4.71 -3.54
N GLY A 406 6.22 5.95 -3.48
CA GLY A 406 4.82 6.28 -3.75
C GLY A 406 4.37 6.02 -5.17
N ILE A 407 5.19 6.37 -6.17
CA ILE A 407 4.92 6.05 -7.58
C ILE A 407 4.87 4.53 -7.79
N SER A 408 5.83 3.80 -7.23
CA SER A 408 5.90 2.34 -7.35
C SER A 408 4.68 1.67 -6.70
N TYR A 409 4.27 2.14 -5.53
CA TYR A 409 3.07 1.68 -4.84
C TYR A 409 1.80 1.98 -5.65
N LEU A 410 1.70 3.17 -6.23
CA LEU A 410 0.55 3.53 -7.05
C LEU A 410 0.43 2.65 -8.29
N PHE A 411 1.55 2.43 -8.98
CA PHE A 411 1.62 1.55 -10.14
C PHE A 411 1.11 0.13 -9.87
N ALA A 412 1.54 -0.43 -8.74
CA ALA A 412 1.09 -1.75 -8.29
C ALA A 412 -0.45 -1.83 -8.12
N ASN A 413 -1.08 -0.69 -7.82
CA ASN A 413 -2.52 -0.58 -7.59
C ASN A 413 -3.30 0.04 -8.78
N ILE A 414 -2.62 0.40 -9.88
CA ILE A 414 -3.25 0.95 -11.10
C ILE A 414 -3.98 -0.12 -11.93
N SER A 415 -3.81 -1.41 -11.60
CA SER A 415 -4.46 -2.54 -12.31
C SER A 415 -5.95 -2.32 -12.54
N ASP A 416 -6.64 -1.70 -11.59
CA ASP A 416 -8.09 -1.51 -11.64
C ASP A 416 -8.49 -0.36 -12.56
N ALA A 417 -7.66 0.69 -12.65
CA ALA A 417 -7.82 1.72 -13.68
C ALA A 417 -7.62 1.11 -15.08
N CYS A 418 -6.78 0.07 -15.21
CA CYS A 418 -6.49 -0.61 -16.46
C CYS A 418 -7.62 -1.54 -16.96
N GLU A 419 -8.69 -1.78 -16.21
CA GLU A 419 -9.79 -2.68 -16.61
C GLU A 419 -10.39 -2.36 -17.98
N SER A 420 -10.48 -1.07 -18.32
CA SER A 420 -10.90 -0.64 -19.66
C SER A 420 -10.23 0.67 -20.05
N LEU A 421 -10.13 0.90 -21.36
CA LEU A 421 -9.64 2.17 -21.89
C LEU A 421 -10.49 3.36 -21.41
N HIS A 422 -11.79 3.18 -21.26
CA HIS A 422 -12.69 4.23 -20.76
C HIS A 422 -12.35 4.64 -19.32
N LYS A 423 -12.12 3.66 -18.43
CA LYS A 423 -11.72 3.91 -17.03
C LYS A 423 -10.34 4.57 -16.94
N LEU A 424 -9.37 4.17 -17.76
CA LEU A 424 -8.06 4.84 -17.82
C LEU A 424 -8.19 6.33 -18.15
N VAL A 425 -9.01 6.65 -19.16
CA VAL A 425 -9.24 8.05 -19.58
C VAL A 425 -9.94 8.85 -18.47
N GLN A 426 -10.95 8.27 -17.81
CA GLN A 426 -11.65 8.93 -16.70
C GLN A 426 -10.70 9.18 -15.51
N THR A 427 -9.92 8.17 -15.11
CA THR A 427 -8.93 8.28 -14.03
C THR A 427 -7.87 9.34 -14.36
N SER A 428 -7.36 9.37 -15.59
CA SER A 428 -6.39 10.37 -16.04
C SER A 428 -6.95 11.80 -15.92
N LYS A 429 -8.20 12.02 -16.38
CA LYS A 429 -8.86 13.33 -16.23
C LYS A 429 -9.07 13.71 -14.76
N ALA A 430 -9.51 12.77 -13.93
CA ALA A 430 -9.76 13.02 -12.52
C ALA A 430 -8.47 13.38 -11.76
N ILE A 431 -7.37 12.66 -12.01
CA ILE A 431 -6.05 12.96 -11.43
C ILE A 431 -5.54 14.32 -11.92
N GLY A 432 -5.71 14.63 -13.20
CA GLY A 432 -5.34 15.93 -13.76
C GLY A 432 -6.06 17.11 -13.10
N ALA A 433 -7.28 16.89 -12.58
CA ALA A 433 -8.08 17.90 -11.89
C ALA A 433 -7.76 18.06 -10.40
N LEU A 434 -6.92 17.20 -9.80
CA LEU A 434 -6.53 17.31 -8.40
C LEU A 434 -5.64 18.55 -8.17
N LEU A 435 -6.10 19.43 -7.27
CA LEU A 435 -5.40 20.68 -6.90
C LEU A 435 -4.39 20.48 -5.76
N ASP A 436 -4.66 19.56 -4.82
CA ASP A 436 -3.84 19.34 -3.61
C ASP A 436 -2.72 18.30 -3.81
N VAL A 437 -2.28 18.11 -5.05
CA VAL A 437 -1.23 17.14 -5.40
C VAL A 437 -0.11 17.87 -6.14
N ASP A 438 1.12 17.67 -5.69
CA ASP A 438 2.34 18.16 -6.33
C ASP A 438 2.34 17.89 -7.84
N ASP A 439 2.64 18.92 -8.65
CA ASP A 439 2.52 18.85 -10.10
C ASP A 439 3.51 17.86 -10.73
N ASN A 440 4.70 17.70 -10.17
CA ASN A 440 5.68 16.72 -10.63
C ASN A 440 5.20 15.29 -10.33
N PHE A 441 4.66 15.05 -9.13
CA PHE A 441 4.03 13.76 -8.77
C PHE A 441 2.87 13.43 -9.69
N LYS A 442 1.93 14.37 -9.84
CA LYS A 442 0.76 14.25 -10.71
C LYS A 442 1.17 13.98 -12.16
N THR A 443 2.17 14.69 -12.68
CA THR A 443 2.69 14.48 -14.03
C THR A 443 3.19 13.05 -14.20
N LYS A 444 4.06 12.55 -13.31
CA LYS A 444 4.59 11.17 -13.42
C LYS A 444 3.48 10.10 -13.37
N ILE A 445 2.42 10.34 -12.61
CA ILE A 445 1.25 9.45 -12.59
C ILE A 445 0.49 9.49 -13.92
N LEU A 446 0.27 10.67 -14.49
CA LEU A 446 -0.37 10.78 -15.81
C LEU A 446 0.46 10.08 -16.89
N LYS A 447 1.80 10.19 -16.82
CA LYS A 447 2.75 9.47 -17.69
C LYS A 447 2.66 7.96 -17.53
N CYS A 448 2.44 7.46 -16.31
CA CYS A 448 2.09 6.06 -16.07
C CYS A 448 0.83 5.65 -16.82
N LEU A 449 -0.25 6.43 -16.66
CA LEU A 449 -1.52 6.12 -17.30
C LEU A 449 -1.43 6.18 -18.82
N ASP A 450 -0.59 7.06 -19.38
CA ASP A 450 -0.28 7.07 -20.81
C ASP A 450 0.32 5.74 -21.28
N ILE A 451 1.33 5.19 -20.58
CA ILE A 451 1.87 3.86 -20.90
C ILE A 451 0.78 2.77 -20.87
N GLN A 452 -0.08 2.78 -19.84
CA GLN A 452 -1.19 1.82 -19.73
C GLN A 452 -2.21 1.97 -20.87
N MET A 453 -2.53 3.21 -21.27
CA MET A 453 -3.37 3.48 -22.44
C MET A 453 -2.70 2.97 -23.72
N GLY A 454 -1.39 3.16 -23.87
CA GLY A 454 -0.60 2.62 -24.97
C GLY A 454 -0.77 1.11 -25.14
N PHE A 455 -0.66 0.34 -24.05
CA PHE A 455 -0.90 -1.11 -24.07
C PHE A 455 -2.31 -1.47 -24.53
N ARG A 456 -3.35 -0.77 -24.04
CA ARG A 456 -4.75 -1.02 -24.42
C ARG A 456 -5.06 -0.67 -25.87
N TYR A 457 -4.51 0.43 -26.39
CA TYR A 457 -4.62 0.76 -27.81
C TYR A 457 -3.91 -0.27 -28.69
N TYR A 458 -2.76 -0.79 -28.24
CA TYR A 458 -2.05 -1.84 -28.97
C TYR A 458 -2.85 -3.15 -29.03
N GLU A 459 -3.49 -3.53 -27.92
CA GLU A 459 -4.37 -4.70 -27.86
C GLU A 459 -5.55 -4.58 -28.84
N GLN A 460 -6.16 -3.40 -28.96
CA GLN A 460 -7.18 -3.14 -29.98
C GLN A 460 -6.58 -3.20 -31.39
N TYR A 461 -5.39 -2.62 -31.61
CA TYR A 461 -4.70 -2.61 -32.90
C TYR A 461 -4.43 -4.01 -33.46
N ILE A 462 -3.99 -4.96 -32.62
CA ILE A 462 -3.68 -6.32 -33.10
C ILE A 462 -4.94 -7.11 -33.49
N ASN A 463 -6.07 -6.80 -32.87
CA ASN A 463 -7.36 -7.46 -33.09
C ASN A 463 -8.23 -6.73 -34.12
N GLU A 464 -7.80 -5.58 -34.63
CA GLU A 464 -8.54 -4.79 -35.62
C GLU A 464 -8.29 -5.29 -37.05
N GLU A 465 -9.38 -5.47 -37.80
CA GLU A 465 -9.39 -5.89 -39.19
C GLU A 465 -9.53 -4.71 -40.15
N ASN A 466 -10.21 -3.63 -39.74
CA ASN A 466 -10.37 -2.43 -40.56
C ASN A 466 -9.06 -1.64 -40.66
N VAL A 467 -8.53 -1.50 -41.89
CA VAL A 467 -7.22 -0.87 -42.16
C VAL A 467 -7.12 0.57 -41.64
N GLN A 468 -8.13 1.41 -41.90
CA GLN A 468 -8.11 2.81 -41.48
C GLN A 468 -8.12 2.90 -39.95
N ARG A 469 -8.98 2.12 -39.30
CA ARG A 469 -9.06 2.08 -37.84
C ARG A 469 -7.77 1.54 -37.22
N LYS A 470 -7.15 0.55 -37.86
CA LYS A 470 -5.88 -0.04 -37.44
C LYS A 470 -4.74 0.99 -37.47
N GLU A 471 -4.65 1.82 -38.51
CA GLU A 471 -3.67 2.91 -38.58
C GLU A 471 -3.90 3.96 -37.49
N GLU A 472 -5.15 4.32 -37.21
CA GLU A 472 -5.51 5.23 -36.11
C GLU A 472 -5.09 4.67 -34.75
N LEU A 473 -5.40 3.40 -34.48
CA LEU A 473 -5.04 2.72 -33.23
C LEU A 473 -3.52 2.65 -33.06
N LEU A 474 -2.77 2.36 -34.12
CA LEU A 474 -1.31 2.34 -34.08
C LEU A 474 -0.74 3.73 -33.80
N ARG A 475 -1.29 4.78 -34.41
CA ARG A 475 -0.90 6.17 -34.14
C ARG A 475 -1.14 6.56 -32.68
N SER A 476 -2.32 6.23 -32.15
CA SER A 476 -2.65 6.46 -30.74
C SER A 476 -1.74 5.67 -29.80
N THR A 477 -1.44 4.42 -30.14
CA THR A 477 -0.50 3.56 -29.40
C THR A 477 0.86 4.24 -29.28
N LYS A 478 1.47 4.61 -30.42
CA LYS A 478 2.79 5.25 -30.45
C LYS A 478 2.79 6.55 -29.64
N LYS A 479 1.78 7.40 -29.82
CA LYS A 479 1.63 8.65 -29.09
C LYS A 479 1.60 8.45 -27.58
N HIS A 480 0.80 7.50 -27.08
CA HIS A 480 0.71 7.25 -25.64
C HIS A 480 2.02 6.70 -25.04
N PHE A 481 2.73 5.83 -25.75
CA PHE A 481 4.06 5.40 -25.31
C PHE A 481 5.07 6.56 -25.31
N GLU A 482 5.03 7.44 -26.32
CA GLU A 482 5.88 8.64 -26.39
C GLU A 482 5.55 9.62 -25.26
N ASP A 483 4.26 9.87 -25.04
CA ASP A 483 3.79 10.74 -23.96
C ASP A 483 4.25 10.19 -22.61
N GLY A 484 4.23 8.88 -22.38
CA GLY A 484 4.65 8.24 -21.13
C GLY A 484 6.15 8.05 -20.91
N VAL A 485 7.03 8.48 -21.84
CA VAL A 485 8.50 8.27 -21.75
C VAL A 485 9.14 8.85 -20.48
N LEU A 486 8.56 9.89 -19.89
CA LEU A 486 9.15 10.63 -18.76
C LEU A 486 8.61 10.21 -17.39
N ILE A 487 8.18 8.96 -17.27
CA ILE A 487 7.70 8.43 -15.99
C ILE A 487 8.81 8.41 -14.94
N ASP A 488 10.00 8.08 -15.39
CA ASP A 488 11.31 8.29 -14.84
C ASP A 488 12.29 8.42 -16.01
N ASP A 489 13.55 8.75 -15.73
CA ASP A 489 14.52 9.05 -16.78
C ASP A 489 15.10 7.80 -17.47
N PHE A 490 14.60 6.60 -17.15
CA PHE A 490 15.16 5.33 -17.64
C PHE A 490 14.09 4.33 -18.13
N THR A 491 13.21 3.87 -17.26
CA THR A 491 12.18 2.86 -17.57
C THR A 491 11.11 3.37 -18.54
N GLY A 492 10.77 4.66 -18.49
CA GLY A 492 9.77 5.23 -19.38
C GLY A 492 10.14 5.11 -20.87
N ALA A 493 11.40 5.40 -21.21
CA ALA A 493 11.92 5.22 -22.56
C ALA A 493 11.87 3.76 -23.02
N LEU A 494 12.15 2.85 -22.09
CA LEU A 494 12.22 1.42 -22.34
C LEU A 494 10.83 0.76 -22.53
N TYR A 495 9.74 1.29 -21.94
CA TYR A 495 8.37 0.81 -22.24
C TYR A 495 8.05 0.91 -23.74
N SER A 496 8.46 2.00 -24.40
CA SER A 496 8.28 2.19 -25.85
C SER A 496 9.03 1.14 -26.68
N LEU A 497 10.11 0.56 -26.15
CA LEU A 497 10.88 -0.47 -26.86
C LEU A 497 10.12 -1.79 -26.95
N SER A 498 9.24 -2.09 -25.99
CA SER A 498 8.32 -3.25 -26.07
C SER A 498 7.49 -3.18 -27.35
N LEU A 499 6.91 -2.00 -27.64
CA LEU A 499 6.13 -1.75 -28.85
C LEU A 499 6.98 -1.95 -30.10
N HIS A 500 8.15 -1.31 -30.18
CA HIS A 500 9.05 -1.46 -31.33
C HIS A 500 9.46 -2.92 -31.57
N PHE A 501 9.73 -3.67 -30.50
CA PHE A 501 10.06 -5.10 -30.58
C PHE A 501 8.89 -5.91 -31.17
N CYS A 502 7.66 -5.67 -30.70
CA CYS A 502 6.46 -6.34 -31.18
C CYS A 502 6.11 -5.96 -32.64
N LEU A 503 6.40 -4.72 -33.05
CA LEU A 503 6.29 -4.26 -34.44
C LEU A 503 7.42 -4.79 -35.34
N LYS A 504 8.34 -5.60 -34.81
CA LYS A 504 9.51 -6.17 -35.52
C LYS A 504 10.51 -5.10 -36.00
N GLU A 505 10.52 -3.94 -35.34
CA GLU A 505 11.45 -2.83 -35.61
C GLU A 505 12.79 -3.06 -34.87
N TYR A 506 13.41 -4.23 -35.04
CA TYR A 506 14.55 -4.68 -34.22
C TYR A 506 15.79 -3.76 -34.29
N ASN A 507 16.11 -3.23 -35.47
CA ASN A 507 17.21 -2.27 -35.62
C ASN A 507 16.97 -0.98 -34.83
N THR A 508 15.71 -0.53 -34.76
CA THR A 508 15.32 0.63 -33.94
C THR A 508 15.50 0.34 -32.46
N VAL A 509 15.11 -0.86 -32.00
CA VAL A 509 15.31 -1.29 -30.60
C VAL A 509 16.81 -1.27 -30.25
N ILE A 510 17.64 -1.91 -31.07
CA ILE A 510 19.10 -1.97 -30.86
C ILE A 510 19.71 -0.56 -30.82
N SER A 511 19.37 0.29 -31.80
CA SER A 511 19.88 1.67 -31.87
C SER A 511 19.52 2.50 -30.64
N LYS A 512 18.26 2.42 -30.17
CA LYS A 512 17.80 3.15 -28.99
C LYS A 512 18.47 2.64 -27.72
N ILE A 513 18.62 1.32 -27.56
CA ILE A 513 19.34 0.74 -26.42
C ILE A 513 20.80 1.21 -26.41
N ASN A 514 21.50 1.15 -27.54
CA ASN A 514 22.89 1.61 -27.62
C ASN A 514 23.02 3.10 -27.32
N THR A 515 22.03 3.91 -27.69
CA THR A 515 21.99 5.33 -27.33
C THR A 515 21.85 5.51 -25.82
N ILE A 516 21.00 4.73 -25.15
CA ILE A 516 20.84 4.75 -23.69
C ILE A 516 22.13 4.31 -23.00
N LEU A 517 22.72 3.19 -23.41
CA LEU A 517 23.96 2.65 -22.83
C LEU A 517 25.17 3.57 -23.03
N GLY A 518 25.16 4.39 -24.09
CA GLY A 518 26.20 5.39 -24.37
C GLY A 518 26.13 6.65 -23.51
N GLN A 519 25.06 6.85 -22.73
CA GLN A 519 24.94 8.01 -21.84
C GLN A 519 25.81 7.83 -20.60
N LYS A 520 26.49 8.88 -20.15
CA LYS A 520 27.21 8.88 -18.86
C LYS A 520 26.30 9.39 -17.78
N LYS A 521 25.75 8.50 -16.96
CA LYS A 521 24.70 8.83 -16.01
C LYS A 521 24.69 7.91 -14.81
N TYR A 522 24.39 8.47 -13.65
CA TYR A 522 24.07 7.69 -12.46
C TYR A 522 22.58 7.82 -12.19
N LEU A 523 21.88 6.70 -12.04
CA LEU A 523 20.46 6.63 -11.73
C LEU A 523 20.29 6.01 -10.35
N LEU A 524 19.51 6.66 -9.49
CA LEU A 524 19.08 6.10 -8.21
C LEU A 524 18.04 5.00 -8.48
N TYR A 525 18.40 3.75 -8.22
CA TYR A 525 17.47 2.64 -8.34
C TYR A 525 16.60 2.53 -7.08
N THR A 526 15.28 2.54 -7.27
CA THR A 526 14.29 2.50 -6.19
C THR A 526 13.31 1.34 -6.30
N GLY A 527 13.58 0.41 -7.22
CA GLY A 527 12.77 -0.80 -7.40
C GLY A 527 12.98 -1.84 -6.31
N LYS A 528 12.11 -2.86 -6.31
CA LYS A 528 12.08 -3.98 -5.36
C LYS A 528 12.81 -5.22 -5.88
N CYS A 529 13.15 -5.30 -7.17
CA CYS A 529 13.82 -6.48 -7.75
C CYS A 529 15.29 -6.66 -7.37
N SER A 530 15.91 -5.71 -6.67
CA SER A 530 17.33 -5.76 -6.28
C SER A 530 17.53 -5.06 -4.93
N LEU A 531 18.58 -5.46 -4.21
CA LEU A 531 19.02 -4.77 -2.99
C LEU A 531 20.02 -3.64 -3.26
N LEU A 532 20.47 -3.51 -4.52
CA LEU A 532 21.38 -2.46 -4.96
C LEU A 532 20.65 -1.11 -5.05
N HIS A 533 21.40 -0.01 -5.05
CA HIS A 533 20.83 1.35 -4.93
C HIS A 533 21.11 2.24 -6.15
N GLY A 534 22.04 1.84 -7.01
CA GLY A 534 22.41 2.62 -8.19
C GLY A 534 22.46 1.79 -9.47
N ILE A 535 22.16 2.46 -10.59
CA ILE A 535 22.43 2.01 -11.95
C ILE A 535 23.33 3.05 -12.61
N GLU A 536 24.52 2.63 -13.01
CA GLU A 536 25.50 3.47 -13.69
C GLU A 536 25.52 3.15 -15.19
N LEU A 537 25.27 4.16 -16.02
CA LEU A 537 25.41 4.14 -17.47
C LEU A 537 26.75 4.77 -17.86
N GLY A 538 27.45 4.18 -18.83
CA GLY A 538 28.51 4.89 -19.58
C GLY A 538 29.86 5.04 -18.87
N MET A 539 30.27 4.09 -18.04
CA MET A 539 31.71 3.91 -17.73
C MET A 539 32.49 3.68 -19.06
N PRO A 540 33.84 3.86 -19.11
CA PRO A 540 34.61 4.15 -20.33
C PRO A 540 34.40 3.29 -21.60
N ASN A 541 33.67 2.16 -21.50
CA ASN A 541 33.45 1.18 -22.55
C ASN A 541 31.98 1.06 -23.01
N GLY A 542 31.04 1.87 -22.50
CA GLY A 542 29.62 1.80 -22.88
C GLY A 542 28.80 0.73 -22.14
N ASN A 543 29.28 0.31 -20.96
CA ASN A 543 28.63 -0.72 -20.13
C ASN A 543 27.66 -0.12 -19.11
N LEU A 544 26.79 -0.98 -18.57
CA LEU A 544 25.85 -0.68 -17.49
C LEU A 544 26.25 -1.48 -16.24
N PHE A 545 26.39 -0.81 -15.09
CA PHE A 545 26.72 -1.43 -13.81
C PHE A 545 25.65 -1.20 -12.75
N GLN A 546 25.45 -2.17 -11.86
CA GLN A 546 24.59 -2.03 -10.68
C GLN A 546 25.49 -1.87 -9.45
N THR A 547 25.20 -0.89 -8.59
CA THR A 547 26.06 -0.54 -7.44
C THR A 547 25.27 -0.45 -6.13
N SER A 548 25.92 -0.83 -5.03
CA SER A 548 25.41 -0.64 -3.67
C SER A 548 25.72 0.74 -3.11
N GLU A 549 26.63 1.50 -3.75
CA GLU A 549 27.02 2.83 -3.29
C GLU A 549 25.90 3.82 -3.60
N ALA A 550 25.39 4.50 -2.57
CA ALA A 550 24.48 5.61 -2.74
C ALA A 550 25.25 6.84 -3.26
N PRO A 551 24.65 7.64 -4.16
CA PRO A 551 25.32 8.82 -4.69
C PRO A 551 25.65 9.77 -3.53
N VAL A 552 26.91 10.20 -3.44
CA VAL A 552 27.34 11.24 -2.52
C VAL A 552 27.03 12.58 -3.19
N THR A 553 25.82 13.10 -3.03
CA THR A 553 25.52 14.48 -3.45
C THR A 553 26.05 15.46 -2.41
N ALA A 554 26.60 16.58 -2.87
CA ALA A 554 27.07 17.65 -2.01
C ALA A 554 25.90 18.51 -1.47
N ASP A 555 24.76 18.52 -2.18
CA ASP A 555 23.53 19.23 -1.82
C ASP A 555 22.32 18.28 -1.76
N GLU A 556 21.41 18.54 -0.81
CA GLU A 556 20.16 17.78 -0.62
C GLU A 556 19.10 18.08 -1.71
N ASP A 557 19.32 19.14 -2.50
CA ASP A 557 18.42 19.64 -3.55
C ASP A 557 18.78 19.16 -4.98
N ASP A 558 19.88 18.41 -5.16
CA ASP A 558 20.21 17.84 -6.47
C ASP A 558 19.20 16.77 -6.86
N ILE A 559 18.47 16.99 -7.96
CA ILE A 559 17.52 16.03 -8.52
C ILE A 559 18.31 14.85 -9.08
N ILE A 560 18.46 13.81 -8.28
CA ILE A 560 18.99 12.53 -8.75
C ILE A 560 17.88 11.81 -9.49
N GLU A 561 18.10 11.62 -10.78
CA GLU A 561 17.25 10.82 -11.62
C GLU A 561 17.09 9.41 -11.09
N SER A 562 15.95 8.80 -11.37
CA SER A 562 15.55 7.55 -10.73
C SER A 562 15.21 6.48 -11.75
N ALA A 563 15.34 5.22 -11.34
CA ALA A 563 14.88 4.06 -12.11
C ALA A 563 13.99 3.18 -11.23
N PHE A 564 12.86 2.76 -11.81
CA PHE A 564 11.90 1.84 -11.20
C PHE A 564 12.04 0.40 -11.70
N ASP A 565 11.30 -0.52 -11.08
CA ASP A 565 11.01 -1.80 -11.71
C ASP A 565 9.97 -1.62 -12.81
N PHE A 566 10.05 -2.44 -13.85
CA PHE A 566 8.94 -2.64 -14.75
C PHE A 566 7.80 -3.37 -14.07
N ILE A 567 6.59 -2.94 -14.36
CA ILE A 567 5.37 -3.48 -13.77
C ILE A 567 4.48 -3.94 -14.91
N PHE A 568 4.37 -5.24 -15.10
CA PHE A 568 3.55 -5.83 -16.15
C PHE A 568 2.42 -6.69 -15.59
N SER A 569 1.20 -6.57 -16.12
CA SER A 569 0.09 -7.46 -15.78
C SER A 569 -0.20 -8.42 -16.94
N ARG A 570 -1.21 -9.28 -16.77
CA ARG A 570 -1.75 -10.13 -17.84
C ARG A 570 -2.22 -9.32 -19.05
N ASP A 571 -2.68 -8.09 -18.82
CA ASP A 571 -3.18 -7.19 -19.88
C ASP A 571 -2.09 -6.76 -20.86
N HIS A 572 -0.82 -6.86 -20.47
CA HIS A 572 0.30 -6.45 -21.31
C HIS A 572 0.84 -7.57 -22.20
N ILE A 573 0.34 -8.81 -22.07
CA ILE A 573 0.88 -10.01 -22.75
C ILE A 573 1.09 -9.78 -24.26
N SER A 574 0.13 -9.13 -24.93
CA SER A 574 0.18 -8.92 -26.38
C SER A 574 1.36 -8.06 -26.85
N CYS A 575 1.87 -7.17 -25.99
CA CYS A 575 2.91 -6.19 -26.30
C CYS A 575 4.25 -6.49 -25.60
N LEU A 576 4.52 -7.77 -25.30
CA LEU A 576 5.73 -8.20 -24.60
C LEU A 576 6.47 -9.31 -25.34
N PRO A 577 7.80 -9.45 -25.13
CA PRO A 577 8.55 -10.61 -25.61
C PRO A 577 8.11 -11.90 -24.91
N TYR A 578 8.22 -13.03 -25.61
CA TYR A 578 7.73 -14.35 -25.16
C TYR A 578 8.03 -14.74 -23.70
N PRO A 579 9.26 -14.63 -23.17
CA PRO A 579 9.52 -15.02 -21.77
C PRO A 579 8.67 -14.23 -20.76
N LEU A 580 8.40 -12.95 -21.04
CA LEU A 580 7.54 -12.14 -20.20
C LEU A 580 6.06 -12.43 -20.41
N GLN A 581 5.66 -12.89 -21.61
CA GLN A 581 4.29 -13.38 -21.83
C GLN A 581 3.98 -14.57 -20.92
N VAL A 582 4.94 -15.51 -20.77
CA VAL A 582 4.78 -16.67 -19.88
C VAL A 582 4.71 -16.22 -18.42
N GLU A 583 5.59 -15.31 -17.98
CA GLU A 583 5.53 -14.72 -16.64
C GLU A 583 4.17 -14.05 -16.36
N CYS A 584 3.71 -13.17 -17.26
CA CYS A 584 2.41 -12.50 -17.15
C CYS A 584 1.23 -13.48 -17.24
N ALA A 585 1.37 -14.63 -17.89
CA ALA A 585 0.32 -15.65 -17.93
C ALA A 585 0.21 -16.44 -16.61
N MET A 586 1.26 -16.44 -15.78
CA MET A 586 1.25 -17.09 -14.46
C MET A 586 0.57 -16.25 -13.37
N VAL A 587 0.39 -14.96 -13.63
CA VAL A 587 -0.38 -14.00 -12.81
C VAL A 587 -1.85 -14.44 -12.78
N MET A 588 -2.42 -14.58 -11.58
CA MET A 588 -3.81 -15.07 -11.41
C MET A 588 -4.84 -13.96 -11.68
N THR A 589 -5.96 -14.32 -12.31
CA THR A 589 -7.05 -13.37 -12.66
C THR A 589 -8.20 -13.30 -11.67
N GLN A 590 -8.24 -14.18 -10.67
CA GLN A 590 -9.25 -14.18 -9.61
C GLN A 590 -8.56 -14.41 -8.26
N ASP A 591 -9.18 -13.88 -7.20
CA ASP A 591 -8.55 -13.20 -6.07
C ASP A 591 -7.30 -13.83 -5.39
N TYR A 592 -6.34 -12.93 -5.15
CA TYR A 592 -5.02 -13.01 -4.49
C TYR A 592 -4.02 -14.08 -4.99
N GLY A 593 -3.38 -13.74 -6.12
CA GLY A 593 -1.99 -14.07 -6.48
C GLY A 593 -1.27 -12.80 -6.96
N GLU A 594 0.00 -12.85 -7.37
CA GLU A 594 0.67 -11.67 -7.98
C GLU A 594 -0.19 -11.17 -9.16
N ARG A 595 -0.73 -9.93 -9.06
CA ARG A 595 -1.52 -9.24 -10.11
C ARG A 595 -0.66 -8.61 -11.21
N PHE A 596 0.61 -8.43 -10.90
CA PHE A 596 1.62 -7.93 -11.81
C PHE A 596 2.94 -8.63 -11.50
N ILE A 597 3.83 -8.64 -12.49
CA ILE A 597 5.21 -9.07 -12.35
C ILE A 597 6.09 -7.83 -12.25
N LEU A 598 7.11 -7.91 -11.40
CA LEU A 598 8.17 -6.91 -11.32
C LEU A 598 9.38 -7.41 -12.09
N ILE A 599 9.93 -6.58 -12.98
CA ILE A 599 11.13 -6.90 -13.75
C ILE A 599 12.16 -5.79 -13.57
N HIS A 600 13.37 -6.19 -13.17
CA HIS A 600 14.48 -5.26 -13.03
C HIS A 600 14.82 -4.61 -14.39
N PRO A 601 15.01 -3.28 -14.48
CA PRO A 601 15.14 -2.60 -15.77
C PRO A 601 16.41 -2.98 -16.54
N VAL A 602 17.47 -3.36 -15.82
CA VAL A 602 18.72 -3.88 -16.41
C VAL A 602 18.53 -5.30 -17.00
N VAL A 603 17.74 -6.14 -16.34
CA VAL A 603 17.40 -7.47 -16.88
C VAL A 603 16.57 -7.29 -18.15
N TYR A 604 15.63 -6.33 -18.14
CA TYR A 604 14.75 -6.05 -19.27
C TYR A 604 15.51 -5.50 -20.50
N ILE A 605 16.41 -4.53 -20.31
CA ILE A 605 17.15 -3.92 -21.43
C ILE A 605 18.04 -4.95 -22.15
N PHE A 606 18.76 -5.79 -21.39
CA PHE A 606 19.63 -6.81 -21.99
C PHE A 606 18.85 -7.98 -22.58
N LEU A 607 17.67 -8.34 -22.02
CA LEU A 607 16.75 -9.27 -22.66
C LEU A 607 16.31 -8.75 -24.05
N LEU A 608 15.84 -7.50 -24.14
CA LEU A 608 15.39 -6.93 -25.42
C LEU A 608 16.53 -6.82 -26.43
N LEU A 609 17.72 -6.38 -25.99
CA LEU A 609 18.90 -6.28 -26.85
C LEU A 609 19.28 -7.64 -27.42
N GLN A 610 19.42 -8.64 -26.55
CA GLN A 610 19.77 -10.01 -26.91
C GLN A 610 18.78 -10.62 -27.91
N LEU A 611 17.47 -10.52 -27.61
CA LEU A 611 16.45 -11.05 -28.51
C LEU A 611 16.41 -10.31 -29.85
N SER A 612 16.60 -8.99 -29.86
CA SER A 612 16.62 -8.20 -31.09
C SER A 612 17.82 -8.56 -31.98
N CYS A 613 19.01 -8.74 -31.38
CA CYS A 613 20.21 -9.17 -32.10
C CYS A 613 20.03 -10.57 -32.71
N LEU A 614 19.42 -11.52 -31.99
CA LEU A 614 19.10 -12.84 -32.56
C LEU A 614 18.12 -12.75 -33.73
N LYS A 615 17.14 -11.82 -33.70
CA LYS A 615 16.15 -11.65 -34.78
C LYS A 615 16.71 -11.08 -36.08
N ILE A 616 17.88 -10.46 -36.02
CA ILE A 616 18.60 -9.94 -37.18
C ILE A 616 19.88 -10.74 -37.48
N ASP A 617 20.01 -11.94 -36.90
CA ASP A 617 21.16 -12.84 -37.07
C ASP A 617 22.53 -12.24 -36.66
N ASN A 618 22.53 -11.26 -35.74
CA ASN A 618 23.76 -10.70 -35.16
C ASN A 618 24.16 -11.47 -33.90
N PHE A 619 24.67 -12.69 -34.08
CA PHE A 619 25.04 -13.59 -32.99
C PHE A 619 26.11 -13.02 -32.03
N PRO A 620 27.21 -12.38 -32.49
CA PRO A 620 28.22 -11.84 -31.58
C PRO A 620 27.66 -10.81 -30.59
N ALA A 621 26.80 -9.89 -31.08
CA ALA A 621 26.15 -8.91 -30.21
C ALA A 621 25.10 -9.55 -29.29
N ALA A 622 24.44 -10.62 -29.74
CA ALA A 622 23.50 -11.39 -28.90
C ALA A 622 24.23 -12.09 -27.74
N ASP A 623 25.39 -12.70 -28.01
CA ASP A 623 26.23 -13.36 -27.00
C ASP A 623 26.79 -12.35 -25.98
N GLU A 624 27.18 -11.16 -26.44
CA GLU A 624 27.63 -10.07 -25.56
C GLU A 624 26.49 -9.58 -24.65
N ALA A 625 25.30 -9.34 -25.21
CA ALA A 625 24.13 -8.97 -24.42
C ALA A 625 23.73 -10.06 -23.42
N LEU A 626 23.89 -11.35 -23.77
CA LEU A 626 23.65 -12.47 -22.85
C LEU A 626 24.60 -12.46 -21.65
N LYS A 627 25.89 -12.12 -21.84
CA LYS A 627 26.86 -12.00 -20.74
C LYS A 627 26.46 -10.91 -19.76
N HIS A 628 26.03 -9.76 -20.27
CA HIS A 628 25.54 -8.67 -19.42
C HIS A 628 24.24 -9.03 -18.70
N LEU A 629 23.35 -9.79 -19.35
CA LEU A 629 22.16 -10.33 -18.69
C LEU A 629 22.54 -11.27 -17.54
N GLU A 630 23.51 -12.18 -17.74
CA GLU A 630 24.01 -13.09 -16.71
C GLU A 630 24.57 -12.32 -15.50
N GLU A 631 25.42 -11.32 -15.75
CA GLU A 631 25.96 -10.43 -14.72
C GLU A 631 24.83 -9.71 -13.96
N ALA A 632 23.83 -9.20 -14.68
CA ALA A 632 22.71 -8.50 -14.09
C ALA A 632 21.89 -9.39 -13.14
N VAL A 633 21.63 -10.64 -13.52
CA VAL A 633 20.89 -11.62 -12.71
C VAL A 633 21.70 -12.10 -11.50
N SER A 634 23.03 -12.21 -11.62
CA SER A 634 23.92 -12.56 -10.51
C SER A 634 23.87 -11.52 -9.38
N ASN A 635 23.84 -10.23 -9.76
CA ASN A 635 23.86 -9.10 -8.84
C ASN A 635 22.55 -8.91 -8.02
N ILE A 636 21.44 -9.54 -8.43
CA ILE A 636 20.13 -9.47 -7.75
C ILE A 636 20.05 -10.36 -6.46
N GLY A 637 21.17 -10.90 -5.98
CA GLY A 637 21.24 -11.92 -4.92
C GLY A 637 20.32 -11.71 -3.69
N GLY A 638 19.68 -12.79 -3.24
CA GLY A 638 18.87 -12.83 -2.00
C GLY A 638 17.49 -12.18 -2.05
N ASN A 639 17.12 -11.54 -3.17
CA ASN A 639 15.85 -10.82 -3.34
C ASN A 639 14.65 -11.75 -3.60
N LEU A 640 13.46 -11.39 -3.08
CA LEU A 640 12.20 -12.12 -3.23
C LEU A 640 11.81 -12.39 -4.71
N HIS A 641 12.11 -11.44 -5.61
CA HIS A 641 11.72 -11.50 -7.02
C HIS A 641 12.78 -12.14 -7.94
N ARG A 642 13.91 -12.64 -7.39
CA ARG A 642 15.04 -13.18 -8.17
C ARG A 642 14.66 -14.32 -9.12
N TYR A 643 13.66 -15.12 -8.76
CA TYR A 643 13.26 -16.30 -9.54
C TYR A 643 12.82 -15.94 -10.98
N ARG A 644 12.23 -14.77 -11.20
CA ARG A 644 11.85 -14.28 -12.54
C ARG A 644 13.06 -13.96 -13.40
N SER A 645 14.04 -13.28 -12.81
CA SER A 645 15.31 -13.00 -13.48
C SER A 645 16.01 -14.30 -13.90
N LEU A 646 15.93 -15.35 -13.07
CA LEU A 646 16.42 -16.69 -13.43
C LEU A 646 15.61 -17.33 -14.57
N ASN A 647 14.28 -17.20 -14.58
CA ASN A 647 13.44 -17.69 -15.68
C ASN A 647 13.79 -17.02 -17.02
N ILE A 648 13.98 -15.71 -17.00
CA ILE A 648 14.35 -14.89 -18.16
C ILE A 648 15.74 -15.28 -18.68
N LEU A 649 16.72 -15.45 -17.78
CA LEU A 649 18.06 -15.90 -18.14
C LEU A 649 18.02 -17.33 -18.72
N GLY A 650 17.25 -18.23 -18.10
CA GLY A 650 17.05 -19.59 -18.60
C GLY A 650 16.47 -19.61 -20.03
N TYR A 651 15.49 -18.74 -20.31
CA TYR A 651 14.95 -18.60 -21.66
C TYR A 651 15.99 -18.09 -22.64
N SER A 652 16.80 -17.11 -22.23
CA SER A 652 17.86 -16.54 -23.05
C SER A 652 18.94 -17.57 -23.39
N TYR A 653 19.31 -18.44 -22.44
CA TYR A 653 20.19 -19.59 -22.70
C TYR A 653 19.57 -20.59 -23.68
N SER A 654 18.28 -20.91 -23.50
CA SER A 654 17.55 -21.78 -24.43
C SER A 654 17.55 -21.21 -25.86
N ALA A 655 17.36 -19.89 -26.02
CA ALA A 655 17.42 -19.22 -27.31
C ALA A 655 18.80 -19.32 -27.99
N HIS A 656 19.88 -19.44 -27.21
CA HIS A 656 21.25 -19.70 -27.69
C HIS A 656 21.59 -21.19 -27.80
N LYS A 657 20.60 -22.08 -27.65
CA LYS A 657 20.78 -23.55 -27.66
C LYS A 657 21.67 -24.07 -26.50
N ARG A 658 21.85 -23.28 -25.44
CA ARG A 658 22.61 -23.62 -24.22
C ARG A 658 21.70 -24.31 -23.20
N THR A 659 21.35 -25.57 -23.50
CA THR A 659 20.28 -26.30 -22.81
C THR A 659 20.59 -26.58 -21.33
N ASN A 660 21.84 -26.93 -21.00
CA ASN A 660 22.22 -27.27 -19.63
C ASN A 660 22.13 -26.05 -18.70
N GLU A 661 22.65 -24.91 -19.16
CA GLU A 661 22.59 -23.64 -18.44
C GLU A 661 21.14 -23.15 -18.29
N ALA A 662 20.30 -23.36 -19.30
CA ALA A 662 18.87 -23.08 -19.20
C ALA A 662 18.18 -23.91 -18.10
N LEU A 663 18.42 -25.23 -18.07
CA LEU A 663 17.86 -26.14 -17.06
C LEU A 663 18.34 -25.78 -15.65
N GLU A 664 19.60 -25.39 -15.49
CA GLU A 664 20.14 -24.96 -14.20
C GLU A 664 19.46 -23.68 -13.69
N CYS A 665 19.21 -22.71 -14.57
CA CYS A 665 18.47 -21.50 -14.22
C CYS A 665 17.05 -21.82 -13.75
N TYR A 666 16.33 -22.70 -14.46
CA TYR A 666 14.98 -23.11 -14.07
C TYR A 666 14.96 -23.90 -12.75
N ARG A 667 15.95 -24.76 -12.53
CA ARG A 667 16.13 -25.47 -11.26
C ARG A 667 16.33 -24.51 -10.08
N LEU A 668 17.23 -23.55 -10.24
CA LEU A 668 17.49 -22.51 -9.23
C LEU A 668 16.25 -21.64 -8.98
N SER A 669 15.51 -21.29 -10.03
CA SER A 669 14.25 -20.54 -9.94
C SER A 669 13.21 -21.28 -9.10
N LEU A 670 12.97 -22.57 -9.38
CA LEU A 670 12.01 -23.39 -8.65
C LEU A 670 12.40 -23.56 -7.17
N TYR A 671 13.69 -23.76 -6.90
CA TYR A 671 14.20 -23.84 -5.53
C TYR A 671 14.01 -22.52 -4.78
N HIS A 672 14.29 -21.40 -5.44
CA HIS A 672 14.12 -20.07 -4.86
C HIS A 672 12.64 -19.77 -4.56
N SER A 673 11.73 -19.98 -5.52
CA SER A 673 10.30 -19.72 -5.29
C SER A 673 9.73 -20.65 -4.21
N ARG A 674 10.10 -21.94 -4.18
CA ARG A 674 9.61 -22.86 -3.14
C ARG A 674 10.04 -22.47 -1.72
N SER A 675 11.25 -21.93 -1.56
CA SER A 675 11.80 -21.55 -0.25
C SER A 675 11.35 -20.17 0.24
N LYS A 676 11.11 -19.22 -0.68
CA LYS A 676 10.78 -17.82 -0.35
C LYS A 676 9.33 -17.43 -0.62
N LEU A 677 8.66 -18.09 -1.57
CA LEU A 677 7.33 -17.78 -2.08
C LEU A 677 6.54 -19.08 -2.44
N PRO A 678 6.30 -19.99 -1.48
CA PRO A 678 5.78 -21.33 -1.77
C PRO A 678 4.40 -21.35 -2.45
N ARG A 679 3.65 -20.25 -2.43
CA ARG A 679 2.30 -20.10 -2.99
C ARG A 679 2.28 -19.47 -4.39
N VAL A 680 3.42 -19.05 -4.93
CA VAL A 680 3.51 -18.36 -6.23
C VAL A 680 3.72 -19.36 -7.37
N LYS A 681 2.94 -19.21 -8.46
CA LYS A 681 3.12 -19.97 -9.70
C LYS A 681 4.42 -19.54 -10.38
N ASN A 682 5.22 -20.51 -10.82
CA ASN A 682 6.52 -20.23 -11.42
C ASN A 682 6.55 -20.66 -12.91
N ALA A 683 6.88 -19.72 -13.79
CA ALA A 683 6.98 -19.92 -15.23
C ALA A 683 8.04 -20.97 -15.64
N ALA A 684 9.03 -21.24 -14.78
CA ALA A 684 10.06 -22.26 -14.99
C ALA A 684 9.48 -23.63 -15.41
N ILE A 685 8.34 -24.04 -14.82
CA ILE A 685 7.71 -25.33 -15.13
C ILE A 685 7.31 -25.41 -16.62
N TYR A 686 6.76 -24.33 -17.16
CA TYR A 686 6.35 -24.25 -18.56
C TYR A 686 7.56 -24.24 -19.49
N HIS A 687 8.60 -23.47 -19.14
CA HIS A 687 9.82 -23.45 -19.93
C HIS A 687 10.53 -24.81 -19.97
N VAL A 688 10.56 -25.54 -18.86
CA VAL A 688 11.09 -26.91 -18.80
C VAL A 688 10.26 -27.84 -19.67
N ALA A 689 8.93 -27.77 -19.61
CA ALA A 689 8.05 -28.60 -20.44
C ALA A 689 8.27 -28.34 -21.94
N ILE A 690 8.42 -27.07 -22.34
CA ILE A 690 8.74 -26.66 -23.72
C ILE A 690 10.10 -27.22 -24.13
N LEU A 691 11.13 -27.02 -23.32
CA LEU A 691 12.47 -27.56 -23.59
C LEU A 691 12.43 -29.07 -23.75
N ALA A 692 11.74 -29.79 -22.85
CA ALA A 692 11.65 -31.23 -22.90
C ALA A 692 10.91 -31.74 -24.15
N TYR A 693 9.85 -31.04 -24.59
CA TYR A 693 9.16 -31.31 -25.84
C TYR A 693 10.09 -31.20 -27.06
N TYR A 694 10.92 -30.15 -27.10
CA TYR A 694 11.84 -29.92 -28.23
C TYR A 694 13.16 -30.69 -28.14
N THR A 695 13.50 -31.28 -26.99
CA THR A 695 14.80 -31.96 -26.76
C THR A 695 14.69 -33.46 -26.45
N TYR A 696 13.48 -34.03 -26.34
CA TYR A 696 13.25 -35.45 -26.02
C TYR A 696 13.88 -35.95 -24.70
N LYS A 697 14.25 -35.06 -23.78
CA LYS A 697 14.90 -35.38 -22.49
C LYS A 697 14.00 -35.09 -21.29
N PHE A 698 12.95 -35.90 -21.10
CA PHE A 698 12.01 -35.75 -19.96
C PHE A 698 12.48 -36.49 -18.69
N TYR A 699 13.38 -37.47 -18.81
CA TYR A 699 13.69 -38.44 -17.75
C TYR A 699 14.71 -37.98 -16.69
N GLU A 700 15.57 -37.00 -16.96
CA GLU A 700 16.59 -36.55 -15.98
C GLU A 700 16.09 -35.45 -15.03
N PHE A 701 15.05 -34.69 -15.40
CA PHE A 701 14.62 -33.51 -14.64
C PHE A 701 13.76 -33.82 -13.40
N PHE A 702 13.03 -34.95 -13.42
CA PHE A 702 12.13 -35.36 -12.33
C PHE A 702 12.71 -36.42 -11.39
N CYS A 703 13.96 -36.85 -11.61
CA CYS A 703 14.62 -37.83 -10.76
C CYS A 703 15.71 -37.19 -9.89
N ILE A 704 15.33 -36.58 -8.77
CA ILE A 704 16.24 -36.43 -7.62
C ILE A 704 15.51 -36.87 -6.33
N PRO A 705 16.12 -37.77 -5.52
CA PRO A 705 15.61 -38.17 -4.22
C PRO A 705 15.57 -37.00 -3.23
N ILE A 706 14.57 -36.98 -2.37
CA ILE A 706 14.54 -36.14 -1.18
C ILE A 706 15.67 -36.61 -0.24
N GLY A 707 16.70 -35.78 -0.09
CA GLY A 707 17.71 -35.94 0.97
C GLY A 707 19.13 -36.25 0.49
N ALA A 708 19.91 -35.19 0.28
CA ALA A 708 21.33 -35.14 0.63
C ALA A 708 21.76 -33.67 0.64
N GLY A 709 22.10 -33.15 1.83
CA GLY A 709 22.60 -31.79 1.98
C GLY A 709 23.98 -31.65 1.33
N CYS A 710 24.20 -30.54 0.61
CA CYS A 710 25.56 -30.03 0.42
C CYS A 710 26.00 -29.39 1.74
N SER A 711 26.50 -30.21 2.66
CA SER A 711 27.34 -29.74 3.75
C SER A 711 28.73 -29.44 3.18
N PHE A 712 29.08 -28.15 3.16
CA PHE A 712 30.48 -27.73 3.23
C PHE A 712 31.07 -28.34 4.51
N VAL A 713 32.05 -29.23 4.42
CA VAL A 713 32.92 -29.55 5.58
C VAL A 713 34.37 -29.74 5.11
N PRO A 714 35.36 -29.15 5.82
CA PRO A 714 36.78 -29.30 5.50
C PRO A 714 37.30 -30.71 5.81
N SER A 715 38.45 -31.02 5.22
CA SER A 715 39.27 -32.21 5.43
C SER A 715 39.46 -32.64 6.89
N THR A 716 39.32 -33.94 7.17
CA THR A 716 40.32 -34.83 7.83
C THR A 716 39.76 -36.25 7.94
N ASP A 717 40.50 -37.20 7.35
CA ASP A 717 40.85 -38.58 7.72
C ASP A 717 39.95 -39.53 8.56
N GLU A 718 40.06 -40.81 8.14
CA GLU A 718 39.88 -42.10 8.83
C GLU A 718 38.50 -42.81 8.85
N GLU A 719 38.45 -43.92 8.07
CA GLU A 719 37.98 -45.30 8.38
C GLU A 719 36.88 -45.53 9.44
N SER A 720 35.93 -46.47 9.37
CA SER A 720 35.53 -47.56 8.47
C SER A 720 34.31 -48.27 9.10
N ALA A 721 33.48 -48.96 8.29
CA ALA A 721 32.52 -50.06 8.60
C ALA A 721 31.38 -49.83 9.63
N HIS A 722 30.10 -50.20 9.41
CA HIS A 722 29.55 -51.49 8.97
C HIS A 722 28.02 -51.40 8.67
N ASN A 723 27.55 -52.25 7.73
CA ASN A 723 26.27 -53.01 7.63
C ASN A 723 24.92 -52.32 7.97
N GLY A 724 23.82 -52.47 7.24
CA GLY A 724 23.42 -53.40 6.18
C GLY A 724 21.89 -53.59 6.26
N ASN A 725 21.26 -53.65 5.07
CA ASN A 725 19.96 -54.25 4.74
C ASN A 725 18.65 -53.74 5.39
N GLY A 726 17.64 -53.56 4.53
CA GLY A 726 16.22 -53.66 4.92
C GLY A 726 15.31 -52.68 4.20
N VAL A 727 15.03 -52.95 2.93
CA VAL A 727 13.92 -52.34 2.17
C VAL A 727 12.63 -53.05 2.59
N GLU A 728 11.59 -52.30 2.97
CA GLU A 728 10.19 -52.61 2.60
C GLU A 728 9.23 -51.44 2.96
N ASP A 729 8.47 -51.07 1.94
CA ASP A 729 7.14 -50.43 1.90
C ASP A 729 6.87 -49.07 2.58
N ILE A 730 6.35 -48.12 1.77
CA ILE A 730 5.06 -47.43 1.97
C ILE A 730 4.73 -46.54 0.74
N ILE A 731 3.75 -47.04 -0.03
CA ILE A 731 2.57 -46.39 -0.63
C ILE A 731 2.70 -44.91 -1.09
N TYR A 732 2.70 -44.73 -2.42
CA TYR A 732 2.32 -43.49 -3.10
C TYR A 732 0.84 -43.16 -2.87
N SER A 733 0.54 -41.97 -2.37
CA SER A 733 -0.74 -41.30 -2.64
C SER A 733 -0.48 -39.92 -3.26
N ARG A 734 -1.13 -39.70 -4.40
CA ARG A 734 -1.15 -38.46 -5.18
C ARG A 734 -1.91 -37.38 -4.40
N ASN A 735 -1.34 -36.19 -4.34
CA ASN A 735 -2.03 -34.91 -4.50
C ASN A 735 -1.01 -33.84 -4.89
#